data_AF-A0AAV2PPH6-F1
#
_entry.id   AF-A0AAV2PPH6-F1
#
_cell.length_a   1.000
_cell.length_b   1.000
_cell.length_c   1.000
_cell.angle_alpha   90.00
_cell.angle_beta   90.00
_cell.angle_gamma   90.00
#
_symmetry.space_group_name_H-M   'P 1'
#
loop_
_entity.id
_entity.type
_entity.pdbx_description
1 polymer ?
#
loop_
_entity_poly.entity_id
_entity_poly.type
_entity_poly.pdbx_seq_one_letter_code
_entity_poly.pdbx_strand_id
1 'polypeptide(L)'
;MLTVMIAIKHWFKDLSNSKVKMFVDNQILVLLLDSQGILYPKDAEESKAVFSLTTMLSSVLVFNLKNQLNEIVMENLELFTAYAGMAFLEDKDKTPFQKMMILIRDWGMPDKMPFGSEGGKKYLKEHFQDQEVVMHKTFRDIECYLMPNPGECVEKDTYNGCLKGMRPIFREQLLDLTKQLLNPQHVEKNLKKFNGETIKAYQFCDYFEKCTNLMKNENWKRPLTMLKMHASFDCELAKSEAIADYRAYMDNGLQGTELITEEQLQSFDHKAKSEAKNKYEVKSNFACRNDEESYKEYKKKLDEDLDKEFDKSKKRWETDRERQVKANMAENGYDLIDHLGIGGFGTVWHVKKRNTDKDYVIKVVTKTEELPAEEQKEVKIVRSLNHPNVIGYQDSFLNYLGLHIVLDYCGGGDLKKYIQACKGYIPEIDILKWSIQLSSGLEHMHGKKVLHRDIKPSNLLLSANKEVLIICDIGLAKQLDCTSELARTTAGTPLYIAPEILLTPGNPYTNKVDVWSAGCVIQELTTRKPTFFADNPDTMIKNIKGGEYSPIPQQYSTKLRKIIAGMLQVKQNARSSMSDIKKEVEELYKQQNQKKMNEIMCNFHNQGSSNQIEFRLLHDGNGIIYHQQHSPMTSAVSWEASSAS
;
A
#
# COMPACT_ATOMS: atom_id res chain seq x y z
N MET A 1 -30.13 -6.16 1.11
CA MET A 1 -31.02 -6.84 2.07
C MET A 1 -30.16 -7.61 3.06
N LEU A 2 -29.72 -6.97 4.16
CA LEU A 2 -29.00 -7.66 5.23
C LEU A 2 -29.74 -7.40 6.55
N THR A 3 -30.28 -8.47 7.10
CA THR A 3 -30.97 -8.55 8.38
C THR A 3 -29.97 -8.30 9.51
N VAL A 4 -30.04 -7.16 10.19
CA VAL A 4 -29.29 -6.95 11.44
C VAL A 4 -30.19 -7.38 12.61
N MET A 5 -30.15 -8.67 12.91
CA MET A 5 -30.35 -9.19 14.27
C MET A 5 -28.97 -9.26 14.91
N ILE A 6 -28.69 -8.44 15.93
CA ILE A 6 -27.61 -8.72 16.87
C ILE A 6 -28.20 -8.77 18.28
N ALA A 7 -28.00 -9.94 18.88
CA ALA A 7 -28.42 -10.30 20.21
C ALA A 7 -27.68 -9.48 21.29
N ILE A 8 -28.44 -8.75 22.09
CA ILE A 8 -28.03 -8.13 23.35
C ILE A 8 -27.83 -9.28 24.35
N LYS A 9 -26.63 -9.85 24.41
CA LYS A 9 -26.36 -11.04 25.22
C LYS A 9 -24.98 -10.96 25.89
N HIS A 10 -24.77 -9.97 26.74
CA HIS A 10 -23.71 -10.09 27.78
C HIS A 10 -23.91 -9.21 29.03
N TRP A 11 -24.92 -8.33 29.08
CA TRP A 11 -25.22 -7.56 30.31
C TRP A 11 -26.68 -7.62 30.77
N PHE A 12 -27.61 -8.02 29.90
CA PHE A 12 -29.04 -8.03 30.21
C PHE A 12 -29.60 -9.45 30.08
N LYS A 13 -29.62 -10.19 31.18
CA LYS A 13 -30.23 -11.54 31.24
C LYS A 13 -31.77 -11.50 31.35
N ASP A 14 -32.39 -10.34 31.63
CA ASP A 14 -33.81 -10.25 32.00
C ASP A 14 -34.72 -9.48 31.03
N LEU A 15 -34.27 -9.10 29.83
CA LEU A 15 -35.11 -8.40 28.84
C LEU A 15 -35.98 -9.31 27.96
N SER A 16 -36.42 -10.47 28.46
CA SER A 16 -37.37 -11.35 27.75
C SER A 16 -38.74 -10.70 27.47
N ASN A 17 -39.00 -9.49 27.99
CA ASN A 17 -40.28 -8.79 27.86
C ASN A 17 -40.26 -7.47 27.06
N SER A 18 -39.12 -6.95 26.58
CA SER A 18 -39.09 -5.73 25.75
C SER A 18 -39.41 -6.05 24.29
N LYS A 19 -40.55 -5.58 23.78
CA LYS A 19 -40.99 -5.75 22.39
C LYS A 19 -40.41 -4.65 21.48
N VAL A 20 -39.26 -4.89 20.85
CA VAL A 20 -38.81 -4.05 19.72
C VAL A 20 -39.64 -4.41 18.49
N LYS A 21 -40.40 -3.46 17.94
CA LYS A 21 -41.12 -3.61 16.66
C LYS A 21 -40.42 -2.81 15.58
N MET A 22 -40.25 -3.42 14.41
CA MET A 22 -39.49 -2.87 13.28
C MET A 22 -40.44 -2.59 12.12
N PHE A 23 -40.44 -1.36 11.59
CA PHE A 23 -41.14 -0.99 10.36
C PHE A 23 -40.09 -0.55 9.34
N VAL A 24 -40.13 -1.13 8.14
CA VAL A 24 -39.22 -0.80 7.05
C VAL A 24 -40.05 -0.20 5.92
N ASP A 25 -39.92 1.10 5.73
CA ASP A 25 -40.23 1.76 4.46
C ASP A 25 -38.89 2.22 3.87
N ASN A 26 -38.69 2.03 2.56
CA ASN A 26 -37.47 1.53 1.90
C ASN A 26 -36.08 2.20 2.17
N GLN A 27 -35.94 3.15 3.10
CA GLN A 27 -34.67 3.79 3.49
C GLN A 27 -34.54 4.15 4.99
N ILE A 28 -35.58 3.99 5.84
CA ILE A 28 -35.56 4.42 7.26
C ILE A 28 -35.90 3.25 8.19
N LEU A 29 -35.09 3.08 9.25
CA LEU A 29 -35.33 2.11 10.32
C LEU A 29 -35.94 2.79 11.54
N VAL A 30 -37.15 2.39 11.92
CA VAL A 30 -37.81 2.85 13.16
C VAL A 30 -37.57 1.84 14.28
N LEU A 31 -36.99 2.32 15.38
CA LEU A 31 -36.75 1.53 16.60
C LEU A 31 -37.61 2.07 17.75
N LEU A 32 -38.37 1.18 18.38
CA LEU A 32 -39.11 1.47 19.60
C LEU A 32 -38.37 0.88 20.79
N LEU A 33 -37.88 1.75 21.68
CA LEU A 33 -37.17 1.39 22.90
C LEU A 33 -38.10 1.59 24.09
N ASP A 34 -38.40 0.50 24.80
CA ASP A 34 -39.23 0.54 26.00
C ASP A 34 -38.36 0.30 27.25
N SER A 35 -38.22 1.34 28.07
CA SER A 35 -37.46 1.31 29.33
C SER A 35 -38.29 0.79 30.52
N GLN A 36 -39.60 0.51 30.34
CA GLN A 36 -40.49 0.06 31.42
C GLN A 36 -40.35 -1.42 31.78
N GLY A 37 -39.52 -2.18 31.05
CA GLY A 37 -39.21 -3.58 31.34
C GLY A 37 -38.37 -3.81 32.61
N ILE A 38 -37.80 -2.76 33.20
CA ILE A 38 -37.18 -2.81 34.53
C ILE A 38 -38.29 -2.55 35.54
N LEU A 39 -38.99 -3.62 35.94
CA LEU A 39 -39.84 -3.64 37.12
C LEU A 39 -38.99 -3.23 38.32
N TYR A 40 -39.16 -1.98 38.76
CA TYR A 40 -38.54 -1.39 39.96
C TYR A 40 -37.00 -1.36 39.90
N PRO A 41 -36.36 -0.25 39.46
CA PRO A 41 -34.94 -0.07 39.71
C PRO A 41 -34.67 -0.28 41.21
N LYS A 42 -33.66 -1.08 41.56
CA LYS A 42 -33.40 -1.47 42.95
C LYS A 42 -33.09 -0.26 43.84
N ASP A 43 -32.61 0.81 43.24
CA ASP A 43 -32.32 2.10 43.85
C ASP A 43 -32.48 3.26 42.83
N ALA A 44 -32.33 4.49 43.33
CA ALA A 44 -32.43 5.69 42.50
C ALA A 44 -31.32 5.78 41.43
N GLU A 45 -30.20 5.07 41.60
CA GLU A 45 -29.06 5.17 40.69
C GLU A 45 -29.29 4.40 39.38
N GLU A 46 -29.85 3.20 39.48
CA GLU A 46 -30.22 2.39 38.31
C GLU A 46 -31.25 3.13 37.44
N SER A 47 -32.19 3.84 38.08
CA SER A 47 -33.17 4.70 37.39
C SER A 47 -32.49 5.83 36.60
N LYS A 48 -31.51 6.52 37.21
CA LYS A 48 -30.74 7.59 36.54
C LYS A 48 -29.93 7.04 35.37
N ALA A 49 -29.31 5.86 35.52
CA ALA A 49 -28.55 5.24 34.44
C ALA A 49 -29.43 4.89 33.23
N VAL A 50 -30.58 4.27 33.46
CA VAL A 50 -31.54 3.90 32.42
C VAL A 50 -32.09 5.14 31.71
N PHE A 51 -32.42 6.18 32.48
CA PHE A 51 -32.84 7.47 31.93
C PHE A 51 -31.75 8.08 31.04
N SER A 52 -30.50 8.07 31.51
CA SER A 52 -29.39 8.64 30.74
C SER A 52 -29.12 7.89 29.45
N LEU A 53 -29.08 6.56 29.50
CA LEU A 53 -28.92 5.72 28.32
C LEU A 53 -30.06 5.93 27.32
N THR A 54 -31.31 5.96 27.79
CA THR A 54 -32.49 6.19 26.95
C THR A 54 -32.42 7.55 26.26
N THR A 55 -32.00 8.59 26.97
CA THR A 55 -31.84 9.94 26.43
C THR A 55 -30.76 9.98 25.34
N MET A 56 -29.60 9.37 25.61
CA MET A 56 -28.49 9.32 24.66
C MET A 56 -28.84 8.58 23.37
N LEU A 57 -29.56 7.45 23.48
CA LEU A 57 -29.92 6.62 22.33
C LEU A 57 -31.07 7.20 21.49
N SER A 58 -32.01 7.89 22.13
CA SER A 58 -33.24 8.34 21.46
C SER A 58 -33.00 9.47 20.47
N SER A 59 -33.73 9.46 19.35
CA SER A 59 -33.95 10.68 18.55
C SER A 59 -35.24 11.40 18.95
N VAL A 60 -36.24 10.63 19.40
CA VAL A 60 -37.44 11.15 20.06
C VAL A 60 -37.52 10.51 21.44
N LEU A 61 -37.21 11.27 22.48
CA LEU A 61 -37.35 10.83 23.86
C LEU A 61 -38.78 11.11 24.34
N VAL A 62 -39.55 10.07 24.63
CA VAL A 62 -40.86 10.22 25.27
C VAL A 62 -40.69 10.13 26.78
N PHE A 63 -40.84 11.25 27.45
CA PHE A 63 -40.71 11.35 28.89
C PHE A 63 -42.07 11.22 29.57
N ASN A 64 -42.31 10.04 30.15
CA ASN A 64 -43.63 9.59 30.56
C ASN A 64 -43.91 9.85 32.05
N LEU A 65 -44.71 10.86 32.35
CA LEU A 65 -45.01 11.34 33.70
C LEU A 65 -46.45 11.00 34.11
N LYS A 66 -46.65 10.66 35.39
CA LYS A 66 -47.99 10.31 35.90
C LYS A 66 -48.85 11.52 36.26
N ASN A 67 -48.26 12.64 36.69
CA ASN A 67 -49.01 13.80 37.21
C ASN A 67 -48.44 15.13 36.71
N GLN A 68 -47.29 15.53 37.23
CA GLN A 68 -46.65 16.81 36.94
C GLN A 68 -45.14 16.61 36.92
N LEU A 69 -44.43 17.60 36.37
CA LEU A 69 -43.00 17.69 36.56
C LEU A 69 -42.67 17.85 38.04
N ASN A 70 -41.60 17.20 38.47
CA ASN A 70 -41.08 17.33 39.82
C ASN A 70 -39.58 17.66 39.76
N GLU A 71 -39.00 18.06 40.88
CA GLU A 71 -37.59 18.44 40.99
C GLU A 71 -36.64 17.31 40.55
N ILE A 72 -37.00 16.05 40.81
CA ILE A 72 -36.21 14.86 40.42
C ILE A 72 -36.05 14.77 38.89
N VAL A 73 -37.09 15.12 38.13
CA VAL A 73 -36.99 15.18 36.66
C VAL A 73 -35.94 16.21 36.24
N MET A 74 -35.95 17.37 36.88
CA MET A 74 -35.06 18.48 36.54
C MET A 74 -33.61 18.13 36.89
N GLU A 75 -33.36 17.53 38.06
CA GLU A 75 -32.06 16.99 38.44
C GLU A 75 -31.52 15.98 37.42
N ASN A 76 -32.39 15.13 36.87
CA ASN A 76 -31.97 14.15 35.86
C ASN A 76 -31.60 14.82 34.52
N LEU A 77 -32.17 15.99 34.23
CA LEU A 77 -31.86 16.77 33.03
C LEU A 77 -30.61 17.63 33.18
N GLU A 78 -30.22 18.01 34.41
CA GLU A 78 -29.03 18.83 34.69
C GLU A 78 -27.74 18.24 34.08
N LEU A 79 -27.60 16.92 34.11
CA LEU A 79 -26.46 16.23 33.50
C LEU A 79 -26.37 16.51 31.98
N PHE A 80 -27.52 16.52 31.30
CA PHE A 80 -27.62 16.72 29.86
C PHE A 80 -27.52 18.19 29.45
N THR A 81 -28.04 19.09 30.28
CA THR A 81 -27.90 20.53 30.06
C THR A 81 -26.45 20.98 30.28
N ALA A 82 -25.77 20.45 31.29
CA ALA A 82 -24.34 20.66 31.50
C ALA A 82 -23.50 20.10 30.34
N TYR A 83 -23.84 18.91 29.85
CA TYR A 83 -23.20 18.33 28.67
C TYR A 83 -23.43 19.17 27.40
N ALA A 84 -24.66 19.59 27.12
CA ALA A 84 -24.98 20.46 25.99
C ALA A 84 -24.22 21.79 26.08
N GLY A 85 -24.13 22.34 27.29
CA GLY A 85 -23.37 23.53 27.61
C GLY A 85 -21.87 23.38 27.39
N MET A 86 -21.29 22.17 27.33
CA MET A 86 -19.90 21.95 26.94
C MET A 86 -19.78 21.67 25.43
N ALA A 87 -20.68 20.84 24.89
CA ALA A 87 -20.63 20.33 23.53
C ALA A 87 -20.75 21.44 22.46
N PHE A 88 -21.57 22.47 22.71
CA PHE A 88 -21.90 23.48 21.69
C PHE A 88 -21.72 24.93 22.19
N LEU A 89 -20.68 25.18 22.99
CA LEU A 89 -20.36 26.53 23.51
C LEU A 89 -20.30 27.63 22.43
N GLU A 90 -19.83 27.27 21.23
CA GLU A 90 -19.54 28.20 20.14
C GLU A 90 -20.57 28.14 18.99
N ASP A 91 -21.49 27.17 18.98
CA ASP A 91 -22.45 26.93 17.89
C ASP A 91 -23.87 26.89 18.44
N LYS A 92 -24.45 28.08 18.64
CA LYS A 92 -25.73 28.29 19.33
C LYS A 92 -26.94 27.68 18.61
N ASP A 93 -26.79 27.32 17.34
CA ASP A 93 -27.85 26.75 16.52
C ASP A 93 -27.85 25.21 16.53
N LYS A 94 -26.86 24.58 17.17
CA LYS A 94 -26.77 23.12 17.31
C LYS A 94 -27.19 22.66 18.69
N THR A 95 -27.90 21.53 18.70
CA THR A 95 -28.31 20.83 19.92
C THR A 95 -27.88 19.36 19.84
N PRO A 96 -27.48 18.74 20.97
CA PRO A 96 -27.05 17.35 20.98
C PRO A 96 -28.18 16.35 20.73
N PHE A 97 -29.41 16.70 21.13
CA PHE A 97 -30.56 15.81 21.08
C PHE A 97 -31.67 16.40 20.21
N GLN A 98 -32.42 15.55 19.51
CA GLN A 98 -33.36 16.02 18.50
C GLN A 98 -34.70 16.41 19.11
N LYS A 99 -35.42 15.49 19.76
CA LYS A 99 -36.75 15.79 20.30
C LYS A 99 -36.98 15.20 21.66
N MET A 100 -37.56 15.99 22.55
CA MET A 100 -38.16 15.54 23.80
C MET A 100 -39.68 15.76 23.75
N MET A 101 -40.44 14.71 24.05
CA MET A 101 -41.89 14.74 24.21
C MET A 101 -42.24 14.44 25.66
N ILE A 102 -42.67 15.44 26.41
CA ILE A 102 -43.15 15.31 27.79
C ILE A 102 -44.60 14.85 27.76
N LEU A 103 -44.84 13.58 28.07
CA LEU A 103 -46.17 13.00 28.13
C LEU A 103 -46.66 13.02 29.57
N ILE A 104 -47.66 13.86 29.86
CA ILE A 104 -48.32 13.90 31.16
C ILE A 104 -49.56 13.02 31.10
N ARG A 105 -49.55 11.91 31.81
CA ARG A 105 -50.68 11.00 31.95
C ARG A 105 -51.69 11.52 32.96
N ASP A 106 -52.90 10.96 32.90
CA ASP A 106 -53.96 11.18 33.88
C ASP A 106 -54.28 12.66 34.13
N TRP A 107 -54.14 13.53 33.12
CA TRP A 107 -54.38 14.95 33.26
C TRP A 107 -55.83 15.20 33.69
N GLY A 108 -56.01 15.87 34.84
CA GLY A 108 -57.31 16.01 35.50
C GLY A 108 -57.96 17.39 35.35
N MET A 109 -57.31 18.35 34.70
CA MET A 109 -57.78 19.75 34.64
C MET A 109 -57.97 20.26 33.19
N PRO A 110 -58.80 19.60 32.36
CA PRO A 110 -59.00 20.00 30.96
C PRO A 110 -59.58 21.41 30.79
N ASP A 111 -60.36 21.88 31.77
CA ASP A 111 -60.96 23.22 31.76
C ASP A 111 -59.91 24.34 31.91
N LYS A 112 -58.79 24.05 32.59
CA LYS A 112 -57.65 24.97 32.71
C LYS A 112 -56.73 24.87 31.51
N MET A 113 -56.39 23.64 31.12
CA MET A 113 -55.54 23.35 29.97
C MET A 113 -56.11 22.15 29.21
N PRO A 114 -56.50 22.30 27.93
CA PRO A 114 -57.15 21.25 27.17
C PRO A 114 -56.21 20.04 26.95
N PHE A 115 -56.76 18.88 26.62
CA PHE A 115 -55.93 17.71 26.28
C PHE A 115 -55.10 17.93 25.01
N GLY A 116 -54.07 17.11 24.85
CA GLY A 116 -53.20 17.09 23.68
C GLY A 116 -52.14 18.18 23.68
N SER A 117 -51.59 18.47 22.50
CA SER A 117 -50.44 19.36 22.33
C SER A 117 -50.78 20.83 22.61
N GLU A 118 -52.05 21.24 22.47
CA GLU A 118 -52.46 22.61 22.75
C GLU A 118 -52.33 22.95 24.24
N GLY A 119 -52.88 22.11 25.12
CA GLY A 119 -52.69 22.31 26.55
C GLY A 119 -51.26 22.03 26.99
N GLY A 120 -50.56 21.12 26.33
CA GLY A 120 -49.14 20.90 26.57
C GLY A 120 -48.28 22.15 26.34
N LYS A 121 -48.55 22.92 25.28
CA LYS A 121 -47.88 24.22 25.04
C LYS A 121 -48.15 25.23 26.17
N LYS A 122 -49.40 25.30 26.64
CA LYS A 122 -49.77 26.17 27.79
C LYS A 122 -49.05 25.71 29.06
N TYR A 123 -49.02 24.40 29.30
CA TYR A 123 -48.34 23.80 30.44
C TYR A 123 -46.84 24.11 30.47
N LEU A 124 -46.15 23.94 29.33
CA LEU A 124 -44.73 24.28 29.20
C LEU A 124 -44.49 25.76 29.53
N LYS A 125 -45.29 26.65 28.96
CA LYS A 125 -45.14 28.10 29.17
C LYS A 125 -45.29 28.49 30.64
N GLU A 126 -46.20 27.85 31.38
CA GLU A 126 -46.43 28.15 32.81
C GLU A 126 -45.38 27.51 33.74
N HIS A 127 -44.83 26.34 33.40
CA HIS A 127 -44.00 25.56 34.31
C HIS A 127 -42.50 25.54 33.95
N PHE A 128 -42.12 25.96 32.75
CA PHE A 128 -40.73 25.96 32.28
C PHE A 128 -40.16 27.34 31.95
N GLN A 129 -40.89 28.43 32.18
CA GLN A 129 -40.51 29.77 31.71
C GLN A 129 -39.04 30.16 32.02
N ASP A 130 -38.54 29.81 33.21
CA ASP A 130 -37.17 30.13 33.63
C ASP A 130 -36.11 29.13 33.14
N GLN A 131 -36.51 27.91 32.76
CA GLN A 131 -35.61 26.82 32.32
C GLN A 131 -35.68 26.52 30.81
N GLU A 132 -36.63 27.14 30.10
CA GLU A 132 -36.88 26.98 28.66
C GLU A 132 -35.62 27.25 27.83
N VAL A 133 -34.86 28.30 28.18
CA VAL A 133 -33.62 28.68 27.48
C VAL A 133 -32.54 27.61 27.58
N VAL A 134 -32.39 26.95 28.74
CA VAL A 134 -31.36 25.92 28.97
C VAL A 134 -31.75 24.63 28.25
N MET A 135 -33.04 24.31 28.27
CA MET A 135 -33.59 23.11 27.65
C MET A 135 -33.55 23.18 26.12
N HIS A 136 -33.81 24.35 25.52
CA HIS A 136 -33.67 24.55 24.06
C HIS A 136 -32.23 24.52 23.56
N LYS A 137 -31.23 24.67 24.42
CA LYS A 137 -29.82 24.39 24.08
C LYS A 137 -29.50 22.89 24.10
N THR A 138 -30.34 22.09 24.74
CA THR A 138 -30.12 20.65 24.94
C THR A 138 -30.88 19.82 23.91
N PHE A 139 -32.14 20.19 23.63
CA PHE A 139 -33.00 19.53 22.65
C PHE A 139 -33.45 20.53 21.58
N ARG A 140 -33.40 20.13 20.31
CA ARG A 140 -33.89 20.96 19.20
C ARG A 140 -35.38 21.27 19.33
N ASP A 141 -36.20 20.25 19.58
CA ASP A 141 -37.64 20.36 19.76
C ASP A 141 -38.03 19.84 21.16
N ILE A 142 -38.83 20.63 21.88
CA ILE A 142 -39.45 20.21 23.16
C ILE A 142 -40.94 20.42 23.04
N GLU A 143 -41.69 19.35 23.26
CA GLU A 143 -43.14 19.36 23.21
C GLU A 143 -43.70 18.70 24.46
N CYS A 144 -44.91 19.10 24.84
CA CYS A 144 -45.66 18.46 25.90
C CYS A 144 -47.01 18.01 25.36
N TYR A 145 -47.49 16.89 25.87
CA TYR A 145 -48.78 16.31 25.52
C TYR A 145 -49.53 15.94 26.80
N LEU A 146 -50.73 16.49 26.98
CA LEU A 146 -51.58 16.21 28.13
C LEU A 146 -52.56 15.08 27.78
N MET A 147 -52.34 13.90 28.35
CA MET A 147 -53.12 12.70 28.09
C MET A 147 -54.19 12.52 29.17
N PRO A 148 -55.47 12.32 28.80
CA PRO A 148 -56.53 12.03 29.77
C PRO A 148 -56.28 10.68 30.47
N ASN A 149 -57.01 10.45 31.56
CA ASN A 149 -57.02 9.13 32.19
C ASN A 149 -57.68 8.08 31.26
N PRO A 150 -57.09 6.87 31.09
CA PRO A 150 -57.61 5.81 30.22
C PRO A 150 -58.94 5.18 30.69
N GLY A 151 -59.28 5.35 31.97
CA GLY A 151 -60.43 4.77 32.65
C GLY A 151 -60.11 3.46 33.37
N GLU A 152 -60.97 3.10 34.34
CA GLU A 152 -60.80 1.96 35.26
C GLU A 152 -60.60 0.60 34.59
N CYS A 153 -60.93 0.47 33.29
CA CYS A 153 -60.74 -0.76 32.53
C CYS A 153 -59.28 -1.23 32.45
N VAL A 154 -58.31 -0.31 32.55
CA VAL A 154 -56.87 -0.63 32.48
C VAL A 154 -56.24 -0.91 33.85
N GLU A 155 -56.98 -0.65 34.94
CA GLU A 155 -56.52 -0.88 36.31
C GLU A 155 -56.82 -2.32 36.78
N LYS A 156 -57.51 -3.10 35.96
CA LYS A 156 -57.83 -4.51 36.23
C LYS A 156 -56.69 -5.41 35.75
N ASP A 157 -56.25 -6.35 36.59
CA ASP A 157 -55.24 -7.36 36.27
C ASP A 157 -55.60 -8.26 35.07
N THR A 158 -56.87 -8.23 34.65
CA THR A 158 -57.40 -8.98 33.50
C THR A 158 -57.40 -8.19 32.18
N TYR A 159 -56.88 -6.96 32.17
CA TYR A 159 -56.88 -6.11 30.99
C TYR A 159 -56.00 -6.70 29.87
N ASN A 160 -56.62 -7.03 28.74
CA ASN A 160 -55.97 -7.71 27.61
C ASN A 160 -55.41 -6.75 26.54
N GLY A 161 -55.35 -5.44 26.81
CA GLY A 161 -54.90 -4.45 25.84
C GLY A 161 -55.98 -3.96 24.85
N CYS A 162 -57.25 -4.34 25.02
CA CYS A 162 -58.32 -3.94 24.10
C CYS A 162 -58.68 -2.45 24.22
N LEU A 163 -58.36 -1.68 23.17
CA LEU A 163 -58.65 -0.25 23.08
C LEU A 163 -60.15 0.09 23.22
N LYS A 164 -61.06 -0.81 22.82
CA LYS A 164 -62.51 -0.54 22.87
C LYS A 164 -63.02 -0.30 24.30
N GLY A 165 -62.35 -0.87 25.31
CA GLY A 165 -62.72 -0.71 26.72
C GLY A 165 -62.32 0.65 27.31
N MET A 166 -61.40 1.38 26.65
CA MET A 166 -60.90 2.67 27.12
C MET A 166 -61.89 3.82 26.84
N ARG A 167 -61.79 4.87 27.66
CA ARG A 167 -62.58 6.11 27.48
C ARG A 167 -62.45 6.64 26.04
N PRO A 168 -63.55 7.07 25.38
CA PRO A 168 -63.49 7.56 24.00
C PRO A 168 -62.47 8.69 23.80
N ILE A 169 -62.45 9.67 24.71
CA ILE A 169 -61.49 10.78 24.68
C ILE A 169 -60.03 10.30 24.76
N PHE A 170 -59.76 9.25 25.53
CA PHE A 170 -58.42 8.66 25.60
C PHE A 170 -58.00 8.03 24.27
N ARG A 171 -58.91 7.32 23.60
CA ARG A 171 -58.62 6.74 22.29
C ARG A 171 -58.35 7.80 21.22
N GLU A 172 -59.11 8.88 21.23
CA GLU A 172 -58.93 10.01 20.31
C GLU A 172 -57.55 10.66 20.50
N GLN A 173 -57.19 10.97 21.75
CA GLN A 173 -55.89 11.55 22.10
C GLN A 173 -54.73 10.56 21.85
N LEU A 174 -54.92 9.26 22.09
CA LEU A 174 -53.91 8.25 21.78
C LEU A 174 -53.64 8.16 20.27
N LEU A 175 -54.69 8.22 19.44
CA LEU A 175 -54.56 8.21 17.98
C LEU A 175 -53.85 9.46 17.49
N ASP A 176 -54.18 10.62 18.04
CA ASP A 176 -53.53 11.90 17.73
C ASP A 176 -52.04 11.87 18.12
N LEU A 177 -51.70 11.49 19.35
CA LEU A 177 -50.31 11.34 19.80
C LEU A 177 -49.51 10.38 18.89
N THR A 178 -50.12 9.24 18.53
CA THR A 178 -49.46 8.25 17.66
C THR A 178 -49.15 8.84 16.29
N LYS A 179 -50.04 9.64 15.71
CA LYS A 179 -49.78 10.36 14.46
C LYS A 179 -48.68 11.40 14.61
N GLN A 180 -48.61 12.10 15.75
CA GLN A 180 -47.54 13.08 16.01
C GLN A 180 -46.15 12.44 16.14
N LEU A 181 -46.09 11.19 16.60
CA LEU A 181 -44.81 10.47 16.77
C LEU A 181 -44.40 9.68 15.54
N LEU A 182 -45.33 9.01 14.86
CA LEU A 182 -45.03 7.97 13.86
C LEU A 182 -45.43 8.32 12.42
N ASN A 183 -46.03 9.48 12.18
CA ASN A 183 -46.27 9.93 10.80
C ASN A 183 -44.91 10.07 10.05
N PRO A 184 -44.79 9.57 8.80
CA PRO A 184 -43.54 9.64 8.02
C PRO A 184 -42.84 11.00 8.03
N GLN A 185 -43.59 12.11 7.89
CA GLN A 185 -43.00 13.46 7.90
C GLN A 185 -42.37 13.81 9.26
N HIS A 186 -42.97 13.35 10.36
CA HIS A 186 -42.42 13.53 11.69
C HIS A 186 -41.22 12.62 11.94
N VAL A 187 -41.24 11.38 11.43
CA VAL A 187 -40.12 10.44 11.53
C VAL A 187 -38.90 10.99 10.78
N GLU A 188 -39.08 11.48 9.55
CA GLU A 188 -38.02 12.08 8.74
C GLU A 188 -37.40 13.34 9.39
N LYS A 189 -38.22 14.20 10.00
CA LYS A 189 -37.73 15.38 10.74
C LYS A 189 -36.88 14.98 11.97
N ASN A 190 -37.18 13.83 12.58
CA ASN A 190 -36.61 13.38 13.85
C ASN A 190 -35.67 12.18 13.71
N LEU A 191 -34.98 12.05 12.58
CA LEU A 191 -33.90 11.08 12.42
C LEU A 191 -32.79 11.31 13.45
N LYS A 192 -32.17 10.21 13.91
CA LYS A 192 -31.04 10.28 14.83
C LYS A 192 -29.85 10.93 14.12
N LYS A 193 -29.34 12.02 14.71
CA LYS A 193 -28.24 12.81 14.15
C LYS A 193 -27.08 12.94 15.13
N PHE A 194 -25.86 12.97 14.58
CA PHE A 194 -24.63 13.36 15.26
C PHE A 194 -24.02 14.52 14.50
N ASN A 195 -23.70 15.62 15.21
CA ASN A 195 -23.16 16.84 14.61
C ASN A 195 -23.98 17.36 13.39
N GLY A 196 -25.30 17.12 13.40
CA GLY A 196 -26.21 17.51 12.32
C GLY A 196 -26.39 16.49 11.20
N GLU A 197 -25.57 15.45 11.13
CA GLU A 197 -25.63 14.39 10.11
C GLU A 197 -26.44 13.19 10.60
N THR A 198 -27.29 12.64 9.73
CA THR A 198 -28.07 11.44 10.03
C THR A 198 -27.19 10.21 10.01
N ILE A 199 -27.28 9.37 11.04
CA ILE A 199 -26.52 8.12 11.11
C ILE A 199 -27.31 6.93 10.54
N LYS A 200 -26.57 5.96 9.99
CA LYS A 200 -27.11 4.69 9.48
C LYS A 200 -27.30 3.68 10.62
N ALA A 201 -28.11 2.65 10.38
CA ALA A 201 -28.42 1.63 11.38
C ALA A 201 -27.19 0.89 11.95
N TYR A 202 -26.18 0.58 11.13
CA TYR A 202 -24.96 -0.08 11.63
C TYR A 202 -24.13 0.86 12.52
N GLN A 203 -24.05 2.14 12.17
CA GLN A 203 -23.38 3.17 12.98
C GLN A 203 -24.11 3.34 14.33
N PHE A 204 -25.43 3.21 14.34
CA PHE A 204 -26.21 3.20 15.57
C PHE A 204 -25.87 2.01 16.48
N CYS A 205 -25.57 0.82 15.92
CA CYS A 205 -25.11 -0.32 16.71
C CYS A 205 -23.77 -0.04 17.41
N ASP A 206 -22.81 0.55 16.69
CA ASP A 206 -21.51 0.94 17.26
C ASP A 206 -21.69 2.00 18.37
N TYR A 207 -22.57 2.98 18.13
CA TYR A 207 -22.94 3.98 19.13
C TYR A 207 -23.57 3.36 20.38
N PHE A 208 -24.50 2.42 20.17
CA PHE A 208 -25.16 1.71 21.26
C PHE A 208 -24.15 0.97 22.13
N GLU A 209 -23.20 0.26 21.52
CA GLU A 209 -22.14 -0.42 22.25
C GLU A 209 -21.29 0.55 23.08
N LYS A 210 -20.86 1.69 22.49
CA LYS A 210 -20.14 2.73 23.23
C LYS A 210 -20.94 3.29 24.40
N CYS A 211 -22.23 3.56 24.21
CA CYS A 211 -23.11 4.03 25.29
C CYS A 211 -23.21 2.99 26.40
N THR A 212 -23.46 1.72 26.07
CA THR A 212 -23.56 0.67 27.09
C THR A 212 -22.26 0.49 27.86
N ASN A 213 -21.10 0.55 27.19
CA ASN A 213 -19.79 0.48 27.86
C ASN A 213 -19.52 1.71 28.73
N LEU A 214 -19.97 2.90 28.32
CA LEU A 214 -19.94 4.09 29.16
C LEU A 214 -20.77 3.88 30.44
N MET A 215 -21.98 3.34 30.33
CA MET A 215 -22.87 3.11 31.47
C MET A 215 -22.32 2.08 32.48
N LYS A 216 -21.49 1.13 32.04
CA LYS A 216 -20.82 0.16 32.93
C LYS A 216 -19.81 0.82 33.87
N ASN A 217 -19.29 1.98 33.50
CA ASN A 217 -18.34 2.75 34.31
C ASN A 217 -19.09 3.85 35.05
N GLU A 218 -19.03 3.93 36.38
CA GLU A 218 -19.74 4.95 37.18
C GLU A 218 -19.42 6.43 36.79
N ASN A 219 -18.38 6.62 35.98
CA ASN A 219 -17.96 7.92 35.43
C ASN A 219 -18.95 8.54 34.42
N TRP A 220 -19.98 7.84 33.96
CA TRP A 220 -21.03 8.40 33.08
C TRP A 220 -21.78 9.58 33.72
N LYS A 221 -21.79 9.67 35.06
CA LYS A 221 -22.39 10.75 35.85
C LYS A 221 -21.71 12.12 35.62
N ARG A 222 -20.62 12.19 34.85
CA ARG A 222 -19.90 13.43 34.52
C ARG A 222 -20.16 13.86 33.08
N PRO A 223 -20.57 15.11 32.82
CA PRO A 223 -20.78 15.63 31.47
C PRO A 223 -19.58 15.44 30.52
N LEU A 224 -18.36 15.63 31.05
CA LEU A 224 -17.12 15.49 30.29
C LEU A 224 -16.91 14.08 29.73
N THR A 225 -17.35 13.03 30.44
CA THR A 225 -17.21 11.64 29.97
C THR A 225 -18.09 11.38 28.75
N MET A 226 -19.33 11.89 28.77
CA MET A 226 -20.24 11.80 27.62
C MET A 226 -19.70 12.60 26.42
N LEU A 227 -19.13 13.78 26.67
CA LEU A 227 -18.48 14.58 25.65
C LEU A 227 -17.34 13.84 24.97
N LYS A 228 -16.43 13.24 25.74
CA LYS A 228 -15.31 12.45 25.19
C LYS A 228 -15.80 11.24 24.39
N MET A 229 -16.85 10.56 24.86
CA MET A 229 -17.43 9.43 24.14
C MET A 229 -18.05 9.87 22.81
N HIS A 230 -18.83 10.95 22.79
CA HIS A 230 -19.41 11.49 21.55
C HIS A 230 -18.34 12.01 20.59
N ALA A 231 -17.30 12.69 21.08
CA ALA A 231 -16.16 13.11 20.27
C ALA A 231 -15.44 11.91 19.64
N SER A 232 -15.22 10.84 20.42
CA SER A 232 -14.65 9.58 19.91
C SER A 232 -15.51 8.97 18.79
N PHE A 233 -16.82 8.91 18.99
CA PHE A 233 -17.73 8.36 17.98
C PHE A 233 -17.77 9.22 16.70
N ASP A 234 -17.79 10.54 16.83
CA ASP A 234 -17.74 11.48 15.70
C ASP A 234 -16.46 11.30 14.87
N CYS A 235 -15.30 11.18 15.51
CA CYS A 235 -14.04 10.84 14.84
C CYS A 235 -14.12 9.51 14.07
N GLU A 236 -14.69 8.47 14.67
CA GLU A 236 -14.80 7.16 14.01
C GLU A 236 -15.73 7.17 12.80
N LEU A 237 -16.82 7.93 12.86
CA LEU A 237 -17.71 8.17 11.72
C LEU A 237 -16.97 8.89 10.59
N ALA A 238 -16.34 10.02 10.90
CA ALA A 238 -15.58 10.80 9.94
C ALA A 238 -14.45 9.96 9.31
N LYS A 239 -13.76 9.14 10.12
CA LYS A 239 -12.69 8.25 9.65
C LYS A 239 -13.21 7.21 8.67
N SER A 240 -14.32 6.56 9.01
CA SER A 240 -14.92 5.50 8.19
C SER A 240 -15.36 6.04 6.83
N GLU A 241 -15.90 7.25 6.79
CA GLU A 241 -16.28 7.91 5.54
C GLU A 241 -15.06 8.36 4.72
N ALA A 242 -14.06 8.97 5.35
CA ALA A 242 -12.82 9.37 4.68
C ALA A 242 -12.12 8.16 4.01
N ILE A 243 -12.09 7.01 4.68
CA ILE A 243 -11.56 5.76 4.12
C ILE A 243 -12.42 5.26 2.95
N ALA A 244 -13.75 5.36 3.05
CA ALA A 244 -14.64 4.95 1.97
C ALA A 244 -14.46 5.83 0.72
N ASP A 245 -14.32 7.14 0.90
CA ASP A 245 -14.04 8.09 -0.17
C ASP A 245 -12.67 7.85 -0.79
N TYR A 246 -11.63 7.61 0.04
CA TYR A 246 -10.30 7.21 -0.45
C TYR A 246 -10.37 5.98 -1.34
N ARG A 247 -11.08 4.92 -0.89
CA ARG A 247 -11.26 3.69 -1.68
C ARG A 247 -11.96 3.98 -2.99
N ALA A 248 -13.05 4.73 -2.97
CA ALA A 248 -13.78 5.09 -4.18
C ALA A 248 -12.92 5.90 -5.15
N TYR A 249 -12.10 6.82 -4.64
CA TYR A 249 -11.15 7.60 -5.43
C TYR A 249 -10.12 6.70 -6.10
N MET A 250 -9.49 5.80 -5.33
CA MET A 250 -8.50 4.87 -5.83
C MET A 250 -9.13 3.91 -6.85
N ASP A 251 -10.28 3.31 -6.55
CA ASP A 251 -10.98 2.39 -7.46
C ASP A 251 -11.37 3.09 -8.77
N ASN A 252 -11.86 4.34 -8.72
CA ASN A 252 -12.23 5.09 -9.93
C ASN A 252 -11.00 5.59 -10.71
N GLY A 253 -9.96 6.06 -10.02
CA GLY A 253 -8.71 6.52 -10.62
C GLY A 253 -7.91 5.39 -11.26
N LEU A 254 -8.06 4.17 -10.73
CA LEU A 254 -7.44 2.95 -11.25
C LEU A 254 -8.33 2.20 -12.27
N GLN A 255 -9.62 2.56 -12.38
CA GLN A 255 -10.51 1.99 -13.39
C GLN A 255 -10.19 2.55 -14.77
N GLY A 256 -9.83 1.68 -15.70
CA GLY A 256 -9.56 2.05 -17.09
C GLY A 256 -8.23 2.79 -17.33
N THR A 257 -7.45 3.07 -16.27
CA THR A 257 -6.08 3.58 -16.41
C THR A 257 -5.13 2.39 -16.55
N GLU A 258 -5.09 1.86 -17.77
CA GLU A 258 -4.61 0.50 -18.02
C GLU A 258 -3.14 0.25 -17.68
N LEU A 259 -2.26 1.25 -17.59
CA LEU A 259 -0.92 1.10 -16.97
C LEU A 259 -0.41 2.44 -16.42
N ILE A 260 -0.79 2.77 -15.19
CA ILE A 260 -0.09 3.84 -14.47
C ILE A 260 1.27 3.34 -13.97
N THR A 261 2.30 4.17 -13.97
CA THR A 261 3.59 3.85 -13.36
C THR A 261 3.47 3.81 -11.83
N GLU A 262 4.47 3.25 -11.15
CA GLU A 262 4.49 3.29 -9.68
C GLU A 262 4.52 4.74 -9.15
N GLU A 263 5.20 5.66 -9.85
CA GLU A 263 5.20 7.09 -9.53
C GLU A 263 3.80 7.71 -9.69
N GLN A 264 3.09 7.36 -10.76
CA GLN A 264 1.72 7.81 -10.96
C GLN A 264 0.78 7.22 -9.88
N LEU A 265 0.93 5.94 -9.52
CA LEU A 265 0.17 5.31 -8.44
C LEU A 265 0.41 6.02 -7.09
N GLN A 266 1.66 6.39 -6.79
CA GLN A 266 1.99 7.19 -5.61
C GLN A 266 1.39 8.60 -5.67
N SER A 267 1.34 9.22 -6.85
CA SER A 267 0.69 10.51 -7.05
C SER A 267 -0.82 10.45 -6.81
N PHE A 268 -1.48 9.40 -7.31
CA PHE A 268 -2.89 9.12 -7.03
C PHE A 268 -3.15 8.94 -5.53
N ASP A 269 -2.33 8.14 -4.85
CA ASP A 269 -2.41 7.93 -3.41
C ASP A 269 -2.28 9.24 -2.62
N HIS A 270 -1.29 10.05 -2.95
CA HIS A 270 -1.06 11.33 -2.28
C HIS A 270 -2.28 12.25 -2.41
N LYS A 271 -2.86 12.35 -3.61
CA LYS A 271 -4.06 13.17 -3.86
C LYS A 271 -5.28 12.62 -3.13
N ALA A 272 -5.51 11.31 -3.19
CA ALA A 272 -6.62 10.64 -2.51
C ALA A 272 -6.53 10.82 -0.98
N LYS A 273 -5.34 10.64 -0.39
CA LYS A 273 -5.09 10.89 1.04
C LYS A 273 -5.37 12.33 1.42
N SER A 274 -4.93 13.29 0.60
CA SER A 274 -5.17 14.73 0.87
C SER A 274 -6.67 15.06 0.90
N GLU A 275 -7.44 14.59 -0.09
CA GLU A 275 -8.88 14.81 -0.14
C GLU A 275 -9.60 14.13 1.05
N ALA A 276 -9.24 12.90 1.37
CA ALA A 276 -9.80 12.16 2.50
C ALA A 276 -9.52 12.85 3.84
N LYS A 277 -8.29 13.32 4.07
CA LYS A 277 -7.90 14.04 5.30
C LYS A 277 -8.62 15.38 5.43
N ASN A 278 -8.74 16.15 4.35
CA ASN A 278 -9.47 17.41 4.37
C ASN A 278 -10.94 17.20 4.75
N LYS A 279 -11.59 16.17 4.19
CA LYS A 279 -12.98 15.84 4.50
C LYS A 279 -13.14 15.34 5.94
N TYR A 280 -12.19 14.54 6.42
CA TYR A 280 -12.14 14.11 7.83
C TYR A 280 -12.14 15.33 8.76
N GLU A 281 -11.22 16.29 8.55
CA GLU A 281 -11.08 17.47 9.41
C GLU A 281 -12.36 18.32 9.50
N VAL A 282 -13.06 18.50 8.38
CA VAL A 282 -14.32 19.24 8.34
C VAL A 282 -15.40 18.51 9.16
N LYS A 283 -15.47 17.18 9.06
CA LYS A 283 -16.51 16.37 9.72
C LYS A 283 -16.25 16.15 11.20
N SER A 284 -15.00 15.90 11.60
CA SER A 284 -14.60 15.67 12.99
C SER A 284 -14.35 16.96 13.79
N ASN A 285 -14.81 18.11 13.29
CA ASN A 285 -14.60 19.43 13.90
C ASN A 285 -15.12 19.48 15.36
N PHE A 286 -16.19 18.74 15.67
CA PHE A 286 -16.70 18.63 17.04
C PHE A 286 -15.68 18.01 18.01
N ALA A 287 -14.99 16.95 17.60
CA ALA A 287 -13.95 16.31 18.41
C ALA A 287 -12.69 17.18 18.52
N CYS A 288 -12.31 17.87 17.45
CA CYS A 288 -11.15 18.75 17.40
C CYS A 288 -11.19 19.87 18.45
N ARG A 289 -12.37 20.44 18.72
CA ARG A 289 -12.55 21.55 19.66
C ARG A 289 -12.45 21.14 21.13
N ASN A 290 -12.70 19.87 21.44
CA ASN A 290 -12.95 19.42 22.80
C ASN A 290 -11.79 18.62 23.42
N ASP A 291 -10.94 17.97 22.61
CA ASP A 291 -9.82 17.15 23.10
C ASP A 291 -8.70 17.07 22.03
N GLU A 292 -7.86 18.12 21.93
CA GLU A 292 -6.80 18.22 20.92
C GLU A 292 -5.80 17.05 20.95
N GLU A 293 -5.47 16.55 22.13
CA GLU A 293 -4.51 15.46 22.30
C GLU A 293 -5.10 14.15 21.74
N SER A 294 -6.33 13.81 22.12
CA SER A 294 -7.03 12.66 21.56
C SER A 294 -7.26 12.82 20.06
N TYR A 295 -7.54 14.05 19.59
CA TYR A 295 -7.73 14.34 18.17
C TYR A 295 -6.48 14.07 17.33
N LYS A 296 -5.29 14.41 17.84
CA LYS A 296 -4.00 14.05 17.21
C LYS A 296 -3.85 12.53 17.10
N GLU A 297 -4.24 11.78 18.13
CA GLU A 297 -4.21 10.31 18.09
C GLU A 297 -5.16 9.74 17.03
N TYR A 298 -6.36 10.30 16.87
CA TYR A 298 -7.29 9.87 15.82
C TYR A 298 -6.79 10.19 14.40
N LYS A 299 -6.16 11.35 14.18
CA LYS A 299 -5.51 11.66 12.90
C LYS A 299 -4.40 10.66 12.57
N LYS A 300 -3.58 10.31 13.57
CA LYS A 300 -2.54 9.29 13.40
C LYS A 300 -3.15 7.93 13.01
N LYS A 301 -4.23 7.51 13.67
CA LYS A 301 -4.95 6.27 13.32
C LYS A 301 -5.55 6.32 11.91
N LEU A 302 -6.06 7.48 11.48
CA LEU A 302 -6.53 7.67 10.10
C LEU A 302 -5.37 7.49 9.10
N ASP A 303 -4.22 8.10 9.36
CA ASP A 303 -3.04 7.96 8.49
C ASP A 303 -2.61 6.49 8.36
N GLU A 304 -2.49 5.79 9.49
CA GLU A 304 -2.14 4.35 9.52
C GLU A 304 -3.16 3.48 8.75
N ASP A 305 -4.45 3.80 8.84
CA ASP A 305 -5.49 3.06 8.13
C ASP A 305 -5.50 3.39 6.62
N LEU A 306 -5.26 4.64 6.23
CA LEU A 306 -5.11 5.01 4.81
C LEU A 306 -3.88 4.34 4.17
N ASP A 307 -2.77 4.23 4.89
CA ASP A 307 -1.58 3.52 4.42
C ASP A 307 -1.87 2.02 4.19
N LYS A 308 -2.61 1.37 5.10
CA LYS A 308 -3.04 -0.03 4.91
C LYS A 308 -3.96 -0.20 3.70
N GLU A 309 -4.81 0.78 3.42
CA GLU A 309 -5.68 0.75 2.24
C GLU A 309 -4.91 0.96 0.93
N PHE A 310 -3.86 1.79 0.97
CA PHE A 310 -2.93 1.92 -0.15
C PHE A 310 -2.24 0.59 -0.46
N ASP A 311 -1.70 -0.10 0.55
CA ASP A 311 -1.03 -1.39 0.37
C ASP A 311 -1.94 -2.44 -0.29
N LYS A 312 -3.22 -2.49 0.14
CA LYS A 312 -4.23 -3.37 -0.47
C LYS A 312 -4.49 -3.00 -1.93
N SER A 313 -4.63 -1.70 -2.21
CA SER A 313 -4.89 -1.19 -3.56
C SER A 313 -3.72 -1.47 -4.49
N LYS A 314 -2.48 -1.24 -4.03
CA LYS A 314 -1.24 -1.55 -4.75
C LYS A 314 -1.15 -3.03 -5.11
N LYS A 315 -1.35 -3.92 -4.14
CA LYS A 315 -1.29 -5.37 -4.37
C LYS A 315 -2.34 -5.86 -5.39
N ARG A 316 -3.55 -5.31 -5.33
CA ARG A 316 -4.62 -5.60 -6.30
C ARG A 316 -4.22 -5.14 -7.69
N TRP A 317 -3.71 -3.91 -7.81
CA TRP A 317 -3.22 -3.35 -9.05
C TRP A 317 -2.08 -4.18 -9.67
N GLU A 318 -1.10 -4.63 -8.87
CA GLU A 318 -0.01 -5.50 -9.32
C GLU A 318 -0.53 -6.82 -9.91
N THR A 319 -1.52 -7.43 -9.24
CA THR A 319 -2.15 -8.69 -9.66
C THR A 319 -2.90 -8.52 -10.99
N ASP A 320 -3.68 -7.45 -11.13
CA ASP A 320 -4.43 -7.18 -12.36
C ASP A 320 -3.49 -6.87 -13.54
N ARG A 321 -2.40 -6.15 -13.29
CA ARG A 321 -1.35 -5.88 -14.28
C ARG A 321 -0.69 -7.16 -14.78
N GLU A 322 -0.28 -8.06 -13.87
CA GLU A 322 0.30 -9.36 -14.23
C GLU A 322 -0.64 -10.19 -15.11
N ARG A 323 -1.94 -10.19 -14.78
CA ARG A 323 -2.96 -10.91 -15.54
C ARG A 323 -3.07 -10.40 -16.98
N GLN A 324 -3.06 -9.09 -17.16
CA GLN A 324 -3.13 -8.46 -18.49
C GLN A 324 -1.87 -8.73 -19.31
N VAL A 325 -0.69 -8.58 -18.70
CA VAL A 325 0.59 -8.92 -19.35
C VAL A 325 0.56 -10.37 -19.80
N LYS A 326 0.15 -11.31 -18.94
CA LYS A 326 0.06 -12.74 -19.29
C LYS A 326 -0.84 -13.01 -20.49
N ALA A 327 -2.02 -12.39 -20.53
CA ALA A 327 -2.95 -12.53 -21.66
C ALA A 327 -2.32 -11.99 -22.96
N ASN A 328 -1.69 -10.82 -22.89
CA ASN A 328 -1.04 -10.19 -24.03
C ASN A 328 0.15 -11.00 -24.56
N MET A 329 1.00 -11.54 -23.69
CA MET A 329 2.12 -12.40 -24.10
C MET A 329 1.60 -13.65 -24.82
N ALA A 330 0.51 -14.25 -24.31
CA ALA A 330 -0.13 -15.43 -24.90
C ALA A 330 -0.67 -15.17 -26.31
N GLU A 331 -1.25 -13.99 -26.58
CA GLU A 331 -1.70 -13.57 -27.91
C GLU A 331 -0.54 -13.45 -28.91
N ASN A 332 0.66 -13.10 -28.42
CA ASN A 332 1.87 -12.96 -29.24
C ASN A 332 2.69 -14.27 -29.33
N GLY A 333 2.14 -15.40 -28.89
CA GLY A 333 2.79 -16.71 -28.99
C GLY A 333 3.85 -17.01 -27.93
N TYR A 334 3.81 -16.29 -26.80
CA TYR A 334 4.71 -16.45 -25.68
C TYR A 334 3.95 -16.88 -24.42
N ASP A 335 4.45 -17.90 -23.73
CA ASP A 335 3.97 -18.28 -22.40
C ASP A 335 4.80 -17.56 -21.34
N LEU A 336 4.13 -16.84 -20.44
CA LEU A 336 4.76 -16.15 -19.33
C LEU A 336 5.29 -17.17 -18.30
N ILE A 337 6.58 -17.13 -18.01
CA ILE A 337 7.24 -18.04 -17.05
C ILE A 337 7.45 -17.34 -15.71
N ASP A 338 8.17 -16.22 -15.70
CA ASP A 338 8.55 -15.52 -14.47
C ASP A 338 8.68 -14.01 -14.69
N HIS A 339 8.55 -13.25 -13.61
CA HIS A 339 8.82 -11.82 -13.57
C HIS A 339 10.27 -11.60 -13.11
N LEU A 340 11.12 -11.08 -14.00
CA LEU A 340 12.55 -10.91 -13.70
C LEU A 340 12.86 -9.59 -12.98
N GLY A 341 12.00 -8.58 -13.14
CA GLY A 341 12.10 -7.32 -12.40
C GLY A 341 11.45 -6.11 -13.06
N ILE A 342 11.34 -5.05 -12.26
CA ILE A 342 10.88 -3.72 -12.66
C ILE A 342 12.08 -2.78 -12.62
N GLY A 343 12.36 -2.10 -13.73
CA GLY A 343 13.39 -1.06 -13.82
C GLY A 343 12.79 0.29 -14.22
N GLY A 344 13.61 1.35 -14.19
CA GLY A 344 13.19 2.70 -14.61
C GLY A 344 12.73 2.80 -16.08
N PHE A 345 12.98 1.77 -16.89
CA PHE A 345 12.62 1.69 -18.31
C PHE A 345 11.50 0.69 -18.60
N GLY A 346 10.82 0.19 -17.56
CA GLY A 346 9.69 -0.73 -17.67
C GLY A 346 9.91 -2.09 -17.01
N THR A 347 9.11 -3.08 -17.41
CA THR A 347 9.09 -4.43 -16.79
C THR A 347 9.74 -5.47 -17.65
N VAL A 348 10.45 -6.41 -17.02
CA VAL A 348 11.19 -7.48 -17.70
C VAL A 348 10.61 -8.84 -17.32
N TRP A 349 10.20 -9.60 -18.33
CA TRP A 349 9.53 -10.88 -18.17
C TRP A 349 10.33 -12.01 -18.81
N HIS A 350 10.47 -13.13 -18.11
CA HIS A 350 10.93 -14.39 -18.69
C HIS A 350 9.74 -15.08 -19.34
N VAL A 351 9.90 -15.42 -20.62
CA VAL A 351 8.86 -16.05 -21.42
C VAL A 351 9.41 -17.23 -22.20
N LYS A 352 8.51 -18.11 -22.62
CA LYS A 352 8.82 -19.25 -23.50
C LYS A 352 8.03 -19.14 -24.79
N LYS A 353 8.71 -19.22 -25.94
CA LYS A 353 8.03 -19.13 -27.25
C LYS A 353 7.36 -20.45 -27.59
N ARG A 354 6.04 -20.45 -27.80
CA ARG A 354 5.21 -21.67 -27.97
C ARG A 354 5.69 -22.59 -29.10
N ASN A 355 6.09 -22.03 -30.23
CA ASN A 355 6.41 -22.82 -31.42
C ASN A 355 7.80 -23.47 -31.36
N THR A 356 8.71 -22.93 -30.54
CA THR A 356 10.11 -23.37 -30.50
C THR A 356 10.53 -23.91 -29.15
N ASP A 357 9.68 -23.78 -28.13
CA ASP A 357 9.97 -24.09 -26.73
C ASP A 357 11.26 -23.43 -26.21
N LYS A 358 11.64 -22.28 -26.80
CA LYS A 358 12.87 -21.56 -26.49
C LYS A 358 12.58 -20.42 -25.52
N ASP A 359 13.44 -20.25 -24.52
CA ASP A 359 13.38 -19.17 -23.55
C ASP A 359 13.83 -17.83 -24.13
N TYR A 360 13.10 -16.78 -23.78
CA TYR A 360 13.37 -15.39 -24.12
C TYR A 360 13.08 -14.47 -22.95
N VAL A 361 13.57 -13.24 -23.06
CA VAL A 361 13.21 -12.13 -22.18
C VAL A 361 12.39 -11.13 -22.99
N ILE A 362 11.27 -10.66 -22.45
CA ILE A 362 10.50 -9.55 -23.01
C ILE A 362 10.59 -8.36 -22.07
N LYS A 363 11.23 -7.29 -22.55
CA LYS A 363 11.23 -5.97 -21.90
C LYS A 363 10.04 -5.18 -22.44
N VAL A 364 9.13 -4.77 -21.55
CA VAL A 364 7.96 -3.96 -21.85
C VAL A 364 8.25 -2.53 -21.44
N VAL A 365 8.41 -1.65 -22.42
CA VAL A 365 8.58 -0.21 -22.24
C VAL A 365 7.19 0.43 -22.33
N THR A 366 6.71 0.98 -21.21
CA THR A 366 5.37 1.57 -21.09
C THR A 366 5.25 2.86 -21.89
N LYS A 367 4.14 3.00 -22.60
CA LYS A 367 3.81 4.15 -23.45
C LYS A 367 3.57 5.41 -22.60
N THR A 368 4.41 6.44 -22.73
CA THR A 368 4.03 7.82 -22.37
C THR A 368 3.33 8.48 -23.56
N GLU A 369 2.49 9.49 -23.31
CA GLU A 369 1.38 9.95 -24.19
C GLU A 369 1.73 10.34 -25.64
N GLU A 370 3.01 10.44 -25.99
CA GLU A 370 3.48 10.49 -27.37
C GLU A 370 4.57 9.43 -27.51
N LEU A 371 4.39 8.37 -28.31
CA LEU A 371 5.50 7.49 -28.68
C LEU A 371 6.44 8.30 -29.58
N PRO A 372 7.56 8.84 -29.07
CA PRO A 372 8.40 9.70 -29.88
C PRO A 372 9.14 8.80 -30.87
N ALA A 373 9.72 9.37 -31.92
CA ALA A 373 10.68 8.69 -32.81
C ALA A 373 11.90 8.07 -32.06
N GLU A 374 11.98 8.24 -30.73
CA GLU A 374 13.05 7.88 -29.82
C GLU A 374 12.97 6.45 -29.28
N GLU A 375 11.79 5.88 -29.03
CA GLU A 375 11.69 4.47 -28.63
C GLU A 375 12.00 3.52 -29.80
N GLN A 376 11.73 3.98 -31.03
CA GLN A 376 12.28 3.33 -32.23
C GLN A 376 13.81 3.40 -32.29
N LYS A 377 14.47 4.35 -31.60
CA LYS A 377 15.94 4.40 -31.54
C LYS A 377 16.49 3.26 -30.68
N GLU A 378 15.87 2.90 -29.55
CA GLU A 378 16.35 1.76 -28.73
C GLU A 378 16.31 0.46 -29.53
N VAL A 379 15.19 0.16 -30.18
CA VAL A 379 15.06 -1.00 -31.07
C VAL A 379 16.09 -0.97 -32.20
N LYS A 380 16.27 0.19 -32.85
CA LYS A 380 17.29 0.33 -33.92
C LYS A 380 18.71 0.10 -33.42
N ILE A 381 19.05 0.60 -32.23
CA ILE A 381 20.38 0.44 -31.62
C ILE A 381 20.60 -1.02 -31.26
N VAL A 382 19.72 -1.61 -30.44
CA VAL A 382 19.80 -3.00 -30.00
C VAL A 382 19.84 -3.95 -31.20
N ARG A 383 18.99 -3.74 -32.21
CA ARG A 383 18.99 -4.55 -33.45
C ARG A 383 20.28 -4.43 -34.27
N SER A 384 20.99 -3.30 -34.17
CA SER A 384 22.26 -3.09 -34.90
C SER A 384 23.46 -3.82 -34.27
N LEU A 385 23.31 -4.30 -33.04
CA LEU A 385 24.36 -4.96 -32.27
C LEU A 385 24.21 -6.47 -32.35
N ASN A 386 25.15 -7.12 -33.04
CA ASN A 386 25.25 -8.58 -33.08
C ASN A 386 26.66 -9.01 -32.65
N HIS A 387 26.79 -9.51 -31.42
CA HIS A 387 28.07 -9.95 -30.85
C HIS A 387 27.82 -10.92 -29.68
N PRO A 388 28.64 -11.99 -29.48
CA PRO A 388 28.42 -13.00 -28.44
C PRO A 388 28.42 -12.47 -27.00
N ASN A 389 29.04 -11.31 -26.76
CA ASN A 389 29.08 -10.64 -25.46
C ASN A 389 28.14 -9.42 -25.35
N VAL A 390 27.15 -9.30 -26.24
CA VAL A 390 26.08 -8.30 -26.19
C VAL A 390 24.75 -9.03 -26.31
N ILE A 391 23.75 -8.61 -25.53
CA ILE A 391 22.44 -9.29 -25.49
C ILE A 391 21.82 -9.37 -26.89
N GLY A 392 21.40 -10.57 -27.28
CA GLY A 392 20.88 -10.82 -28.62
C GLY A 392 19.45 -10.30 -28.78
N TYR A 393 19.25 -9.44 -29.77
CA TYR A 393 17.91 -9.02 -30.21
C TYR A 393 17.23 -10.09 -31.05
N GLN A 394 15.95 -10.32 -30.80
CA GLN A 394 15.18 -11.36 -31.48
C GLN A 394 14.01 -10.77 -32.27
N ASP A 395 13.19 -9.95 -31.62
CA ASP A 395 12.02 -9.31 -32.24
C ASP A 395 11.55 -8.11 -31.42
N SER A 396 10.59 -7.35 -31.95
CA SER A 396 9.89 -6.33 -31.19
C SER A 396 8.48 -6.12 -31.74
N PHE A 397 7.51 -5.88 -30.86
CA PHE A 397 6.15 -5.57 -31.25
C PHE A 397 5.57 -4.46 -30.38
N LEU A 398 4.63 -3.71 -30.94
CA LEU A 398 3.95 -2.62 -30.26
C LEU A 398 2.49 -3.02 -30.05
N ASN A 399 1.98 -2.80 -28.84
CA ASN A 399 0.56 -2.96 -28.54
C ASN A 399 0.09 -1.89 -27.54
N TYR A 400 -1.11 -2.07 -26.98
CA TYR A 400 -1.70 -1.12 -26.03
C TYR A 400 -0.92 -1.03 -24.70
N LEU A 401 -0.21 -2.09 -24.28
CA LEU A 401 0.65 -2.08 -23.08
C LEU A 401 1.98 -1.32 -23.30
N GLY A 402 2.40 -1.15 -24.55
CA GLY A 402 3.65 -0.45 -24.92
C GLY A 402 4.53 -1.21 -25.90
N LEU A 403 5.79 -0.81 -25.99
CA LEU A 403 6.79 -1.44 -26.84
C LEU A 403 7.38 -2.67 -26.14
N HIS A 404 7.29 -3.83 -26.80
CA HIS A 404 7.80 -5.10 -26.31
C HIS A 404 9.06 -5.44 -27.10
N ILE A 405 10.19 -5.59 -26.41
CA ILE A 405 11.48 -5.94 -27.00
C ILE A 405 11.82 -7.35 -26.56
N VAL A 406 11.92 -8.27 -27.53
CA VAL A 406 12.25 -9.68 -27.32
C VAL A 406 13.76 -9.86 -27.43
N LEU A 407 14.37 -10.38 -26.37
CA LEU A 407 15.81 -10.58 -26.20
C LEU A 407 16.11 -12.05 -25.87
N ASP A 408 17.32 -12.51 -26.13
CA ASP A 408 17.77 -13.82 -25.67
C ASP A 408 17.76 -13.92 -24.14
N TYR A 409 17.37 -15.09 -23.61
CA TYR A 409 17.40 -15.36 -22.18
C TYR A 409 18.77 -15.85 -21.70
N CYS A 410 19.28 -15.26 -20.60
CA CYS A 410 20.55 -15.62 -19.98
C CYS A 410 20.31 -16.29 -18.61
N GLY A 411 20.35 -17.62 -18.56
CA GLY A 411 20.00 -18.38 -17.36
C GLY A 411 20.99 -18.32 -16.18
N GLY A 412 22.15 -17.67 -16.32
CA GLY A 412 23.15 -17.56 -15.24
C GLY A 412 22.92 -16.42 -14.26
N GLY A 413 21.93 -15.55 -14.52
CA GLY A 413 21.65 -14.36 -13.72
C GLY A 413 22.66 -13.23 -13.94
N ASP A 414 22.57 -12.18 -13.12
CA ASP A 414 23.44 -11.01 -13.18
C ASP A 414 24.73 -11.17 -12.36
N LEU A 415 25.79 -10.47 -12.77
CA LEU A 415 27.11 -10.53 -12.17
C LEU A 415 27.13 -9.97 -10.73
N LYS A 416 26.21 -9.05 -10.40
CA LYS A 416 26.07 -8.51 -9.04
C LYS A 416 25.69 -9.62 -8.05
N LYS A 417 24.66 -10.40 -8.37
CA LYS A 417 24.24 -11.56 -7.56
C LYS A 417 25.36 -12.59 -7.45
N TYR A 418 26.11 -12.81 -8.54
CA TYR A 418 27.27 -13.71 -8.50
C TYR A 418 28.34 -13.24 -7.49
N ILE A 419 28.74 -11.96 -7.56
CA ILE A 419 29.73 -11.37 -6.65
C ILE A 419 29.29 -11.49 -5.17
N GLN A 420 28.02 -11.22 -4.91
CA GLN A 420 27.43 -11.31 -3.57
C GLN A 420 27.39 -12.74 -3.03
N ALA A 421 27.18 -13.73 -3.90
CA ALA A 421 27.13 -15.15 -3.51
C ALA A 421 28.52 -15.76 -3.24
N CYS A 422 29.59 -15.18 -3.76
CA CYS A 422 30.95 -15.67 -3.55
C CYS A 422 31.39 -15.53 -2.08
N LYS A 423 31.80 -16.63 -1.45
CA LYS A 423 32.31 -16.64 -0.05
C LYS A 423 33.81 -16.34 0.06
N GLY A 424 34.54 -16.46 -1.04
CA GLY A 424 35.98 -16.21 -1.11
C GLY A 424 36.33 -15.33 -2.30
N TYR A 425 37.61 -15.32 -2.63
CA TYR A 425 38.10 -14.58 -3.79
C TYR A 425 37.74 -15.26 -5.09
N ILE A 426 37.38 -14.46 -6.09
CA ILE A 426 37.10 -14.96 -7.43
C ILE A 426 38.44 -15.32 -8.07
N PRO A 427 38.59 -16.53 -8.67
CA PRO A 427 39.82 -16.91 -9.35
C PRO A 427 40.21 -15.87 -10.41
N GLU A 428 41.47 -15.46 -10.42
CA GLU A 428 41.94 -14.44 -11.36
C GLU A 428 41.67 -14.84 -12.82
N ILE A 429 41.77 -16.13 -13.14
CA ILE A 429 41.49 -16.63 -14.49
C ILE A 429 40.07 -16.35 -14.97
N ASP A 430 39.08 -16.38 -14.07
CA ASP A 430 37.69 -16.08 -14.39
C ASP A 430 37.48 -14.57 -14.55
N ILE A 431 38.13 -13.77 -13.69
CA ILE A 431 38.13 -12.30 -13.82
C ILE A 431 38.70 -11.91 -15.18
N LEU A 432 39.84 -12.48 -15.58
CA LEU A 432 40.46 -12.22 -16.88
C LEU A 432 39.57 -12.66 -18.04
N LYS A 433 38.97 -13.86 -17.97
CA LYS A 433 38.03 -14.38 -18.97
C LYS A 433 36.85 -13.41 -19.19
N TRP A 434 36.18 -13.00 -18.12
CA TRP A 434 35.07 -12.05 -18.20
C TRP A 434 35.52 -10.65 -18.61
N SER A 435 36.73 -10.23 -18.23
CA SER A 435 37.31 -8.95 -18.67
C SER A 435 37.51 -8.91 -20.19
N ILE A 436 38.05 -9.99 -20.79
CA ILE A 436 38.21 -10.11 -22.25
C ILE A 436 36.85 -10.01 -22.96
N GLN A 437 35.84 -10.70 -22.43
CA GLN A 437 34.49 -10.75 -22.99
C GLN A 437 33.78 -9.39 -22.88
N LEU A 438 33.86 -8.73 -21.72
CA LEU A 438 33.36 -7.37 -21.50
C LEU A 438 34.05 -6.38 -22.46
N SER A 439 35.38 -6.45 -22.57
CA SER A 439 36.14 -5.62 -23.50
C SER A 439 35.72 -5.85 -24.95
N SER A 440 35.53 -7.11 -25.37
CA SER A 440 35.11 -7.45 -26.73
C SER A 440 33.72 -6.92 -27.06
N GLY A 441 32.76 -7.05 -26.12
CA GLY A 441 31.42 -6.49 -26.29
C GLY A 441 31.43 -4.97 -26.41
N LEU A 442 32.21 -4.28 -25.54
CA LEU A 442 32.34 -2.83 -25.58
C LEU A 442 33.04 -2.32 -26.85
N GLU A 443 34.11 -2.99 -27.33
CA GLU A 443 34.75 -2.68 -28.60
C GLU A 443 33.76 -2.74 -29.77
N HIS A 444 32.92 -3.78 -29.81
CA HIS A 444 31.92 -3.94 -30.84
C HIS A 444 30.89 -2.80 -30.81
N MET A 445 30.38 -2.45 -29.63
CA MET A 445 29.46 -1.32 -29.45
C MET A 445 30.11 0.00 -29.89
N HIS A 446 31.33 0.27 -29.43
CA HIS A 446 32.09 1.48 -29.78
C HIS A 446 32.39 1.57 -31.28
N GLY A 447 32.70 0.45 -31.93
CA GLY A 447 32.88 0.36 -33.38
C GLY A 447 31.62 0.70 -34.17
N LYS A 448 30.44 0.49 -33.59
CA LYS A 448 29.13 0.93 -34.12
C LYS A 448 28.74 2.34 -33.67
N LYS A 449 29.63 3.07 -33.00
CA LYS A 449 29.39 4.41 -32.41
C LYS A 449 28.29 4.42 -31.35
N VAL A 450 28.10 3.30 -30.65
CA VAL A 450 27.16 3.16 -29.53
C VAL A 450 27.95 3.16 -28.23
N LEU A 451 27.56 4.00 -27.28
CA LEU A 451 28.10 4.00 -25.92
C LEU A 451 27.07 3.37 -24.98
N HIS A 452 27.53 2.59 -23.99
CA HIS A 452 26.59 1.95 -23.06
C HIS A 452 26.17 2.88 -21.92
N ARG A 453 27.12 3.59 -21.31
CA ARG A 453 26.92 4.61 -20.26
C ARG A 453 26.40 4.13 -18.90
N ASP A 454 26.09 2.85 -18.74
CA ASP A 454 25.58 2.26 -17.50
C ASP A 454 26.13 0.85 -17.30
N ILE A 455 27.43 0.69 -17.53
CA ILE A 455 28.12 -0.55 -17.23
C ILE A 455 28.23 -0.68 -15.71
N LYS A 456 27.56 -1.71 -15.19
CA LYS A 456 27.56 -2.08 -13.77
C LYS A 456 27.27 -3.57 -13.64
N PRO A 457 27.59 -4.22 -12.51
CA PRO A 457 27.44 -5.68 -12.38
C PRO A 457 25.99 -6.18 -12.56
N SER A 458 24.96 -5.36 -12.31
CA SER A 458 23.57 -5.76 -12.56
C SER A 458 23.16 -5.78 -14.04
N ASN A 459 23.93 -5.12 -14.91
CA ASN A 459 23.69 -5.05 -16.36
C ASN A 459 24.64 -5.99 -17.15
N LEU A 460 25.35 -6.87 -16.44
CA LEU A 460 26.20 -7.90 -17.02
C LEU A 460 25.63 -9.25 -16.62
N LEU A 461 25.16 -10.01 -17.59
CA LEU A 461 24.56 -11.33 -17.39
C LEU A 461 25.59 -12.42 -17.63
N LEU A 462 25.43 -13.55 -16.95
CA LEU A 462 26.22 -14.74 -17.17
C LEU A 462 25.38 -15.82 -17.88
N SER A 463 26.04 -16.63 -18.70
CA SER A 463 25.46 -17.89 -19.19
C SER A 463 25.22 -18.86 -18.03
N ALA A 464 24.37 -19.87 -18.22
CA ALA A 464 24.04 -20.85 -17.18
C ALA A 464 25.29 -21.56 -16.60
N ASN A 465 26.29 -21.84 -17.44
CA ASN A 465 27.58 -22.41 -17.03
C ASN A 465 28.61 -21.37 -16.56
N LYS A 466 28.25 -20.07 -16.57
CA LYS A 466 29.07 -18.92 -16.15
C LYS A 466 30.35 -18.69 -16.97
N GLU A 467 30.46 -19.34 -18.12
CA GLU A 467 31.60 -19.21 -19.02
C GLU A 467 31.52 -17.96 -19.91
N VAL A 468 30.31 -17.47 -20.20
CA VAL A 468 30.06 -16.33 -21.08
C VAL A 468 29.41 -15.19 -20.31
N LEU A 469 29.97 -13.99 -20.45
CA LEU A 469 29.47 -12.72 -19.98
C LEU A 469 28.81 -11.98 -21.15
N ILE A 470 27.61 -11.45 -20.90
CA ILE A 470 26.76 -10.80 -21.87
C ILE A 470 26.37 -9.43 -21.32
N ILE A 471 26.67 -8.38 -22.09
CA ILE A 471 26.28 -7.01 -21.77
C ILE A 471 24.79 -6.82 -22.11
N CYS A 472 23.96 -6.37 -21.16
CA CYS A 472 22.54 -6.11 -21.37
C CYS A 472 22.15 -4.68 -20.97
N ASP A 473 20.86 -4.34 -21.15
CA ASP A 473 20.29 -3.01 -20.84
C ASP A 473 20.96 -1.82 -21.55
N ILE A 474 20.86 -1.86 -22.89
CA ILE A 474 21.43 -0.87 -23.82
C ILE A 474 20.57 0.43 -23.88
N GLY A 475 19.47 0.48 -23.12
CA GLY A 475 18.47 1.56 -23.13
C GLY A 475 18.98 2.93 -22.68
N LEU A 476 20.20 3.02 -22.14
CA LEU A 476 20.84 4.24 -21.67
C LEU A 476 21.79 4.91 -22.68
N ALA A 477 21.78 4.50 -23.95
CA ALA A 477 22.63 5.10 -24.99
C ALA A 477 22.41 6.64 -25.20
N LYS A 478 21.31 7.22 -24.70
CA LYS A 478 20.99 8.67 -24.51
C LYS A 478 19.75 8.72 -23.58
N GLN A 479 19.55 9.61 -22.61
CA GLN A 479 19.97 10.98 -22.32
C GLN A 479 19.88 11.13 -20.78
N LEU A 480 20.99 11.41 -20.11
CA LEU A 480 20.95 11.68 -18.67
C LEU A 480 20.90 13.19 -18.48
N ASP A 481 19.72 13.70 -18.13
CA ASP A 481 19.56 14.98 -17.44
C ASP A 481 20.08 14.83 -16.01
N CYS A 482 21.37 14.52 -15.86
CA CYS A 482 22.02 14.54 -14.56
C CYS A 482 22.29 16.00 -14.17
N THR A 483 21.27 16.65 -13.62
CA THR A 483 21.52 17.79 -12.73
C THR A 483 22.20 17.26 -11.46
N SER A 484 23.06 18.08 -10.83
CA SER A 484 23.74 17.72 -9.57
C SER A 484 22.77 17.37 -8.43
N GLU A 485 21.49 17.78 -8.54
CA GLU A 485 20.41 17.42 -7.62
C GLU A 485 19.89 15.99 -7.80
N LEU A 486 19.89 15.44 -9.03
CA LEU A 486 19.40 14.08 -9.29
C LEU A 486 20.36 13.01 -8.74
N ALA A 487 21.67 13.29 -8.75
CA ALA A 487 22.68 12.43 -8.11
C ALA A 487 22.55 12.38 -6.56
N ARG A 488 21.78 13.29 -5.96
CA ARG A 488 21.55 13.42 -4.52
C ARG A 488 20.24 12.80 -4.05
N THR A 489 19.29 12.55 -4.94
CA THR A 489 17.91 12.13 -4.61
C THR A 489 17.75 10.61 -4.73
N THR A 490 17.97 9.92 -3.61
CA THR A 490 17.24 8.73 -3.11
C THR A 490 16.80 7.58 -4.02
N ALA A 491 17.41 7.35 -5.20
CA ALA A 491 17.10 6.15 -6.03
C ALA A 491 18.32 5.37 -6.57
N GLY A 492 19.55 5.84 -6.37
CA GLY A 492 20.73 5.07 -6.76
C GLY A 492 22.04 5.79 -6.48
N THR A 493 23.00 5.07 -5.92
CA THR A 493 24.34 5.59 -5.62
C THR A 493 25.19 5.58 -6.91
N PRO A 494 25.83 6.68 -7.33
CA PRO A 494 26.54 6.80 -8.61
C PRO A 494 27.92 6.09 -8.65
N LEU A 495 27.95 4.81 -8.27
CA LEU A 495 29.16 4.03 -8.00
C LEU A 495 30.07 3.76 -9.21
N TYR A 496 29.52 3.84 -10.43
CA TYR A 496 30.19 3.46 -11.68
C TYR A 496 30.40 4.65 -12.63
N ILE A 497 30.04 5.87 -12.19
CA ILE A 497 30.12 7.08 -13.02
C ILE A 497 31.56 7.56 -13.14
N ALA A 498 31.97 7.93 -14.36
CA ALA A 498 33.30 8.47 -14.62
C ALA A 498 33.46 9.90 -14.08
N PRO A 499 34.65 10.31 -13.60
CA PRO A 499 34.85 11.61 -12.95
C PRO A 499 34.48 12.80 -13.84
N GLU A 500 34.73 12.71 -15.14
CA GLU A 500 34.37 13.75 -16.10
C GLU A 500 32.87 14.01 -16.22
N ILE A 501 32.02 13.01 -15.95
CA ILE A 501 30.56 13.18 -15.95
C ILE A 501 30.13 14.05 -14.76
N LEU A 502 30.81 13.89 -13.61
CA LEU A 502 30.55 14.67 -12.39
C LEU A 502 31.19 16.07 -12.42
N LEU A 503 32.31 16.22 -13.12
CA LEU A 503 33.12 17.46 -13.13
C LEU A 503 32.72 18.44 -14.22
N THR A 504 32.16 17.97 -15.34
CA THR A 504 31.82 18.84 -16.46
C THR A 504 30.48 18.43 -17.08
N PRO A 505 29.36 18.78 -16.43
CA PRO A 505 28.03 18.60 -17.01
C PRO A 505 27.95 19.34 -18.35
N GLY A 506 27.61 18.62 -19.43
CA GLY A 506 27.40 19.20 -20.77
C GLY A 506 28.57 19.12 -21.76
N ASN A 507 29.74 18.59 -21.38
CA ASN A 507 30.83 18.36 -22.33
C ASN A 507 30.67 17.04 -23.12
N PRO A 508 31.17 16.93 -24.37
CA PRO A 508 31.08 15.70 -25.14
C PRO A 508 31.88 14.57 -24.47
N TYR A 509 31.18 13.57 -23.96
CA TYR A 509 31.82 12.36 -23.41
C TYR A 509 32.30 11.44 -24.54
N THR A 510 33.44 10.78 -24.31
CA THR A 510 34.01 9.81 -25.24
C THR A 510 33.68 8.38 -24.80
N ASN A 511 34.09 7.38 -25.58
CA ASN A 511 33.99 5.98 -25.21
C ASN A 511 34.80 5.59 -23.94
N LYS A 512 35.62 6.51 -23.42
CA LYS A 512 36.39 6.34 -22.19
C LYS A 512 35.53 6.24 -20.94
N VAL A 513 34.27 6.72 -20.96
CA VAL A 513 33.37 6.56 -19.82
C VAL A 513 33.04 5.09 -19.56
N ASP A 514 32.78 4.31 -20.61
CA ASP A 514 32.52 2.86 -20.49
C ASP A 514 33.78 2.11 -20.02
N VAL A 515 34.98 2.60 -20.39
CA VAL A 515 36.26 2.05 -19.91
C VAL A 515 36.40 2.23 -18.40
N TRP A 516 36.04 3.41 -17.87
CA TRP A 516 36.05 3.64 -16.43
C TRP A 516 35.09 2.70 -15.71
N SER A 517 33.84 2.64 -16.17
CA SER A 517 32.80 1.80 -15.55
C SER A 517 33.17 0.32 -15.60
N ALA A 518 33.75 -0.17 -16.71
CA ALA A 518 34.31 -1.52 -16.80
C ALA A 518 35.47 -1.74 -15.81
N GLY A 519 36.33 -0.73 -15.60
CA GLY A 519 37.40 -0.77 -14.60
C GLY A 519 36.86 -0.93 -13.18
N CYS A 520 35.76 -0.23 -12.85
CA CYS A 520 35.08 -0.40 -11.58
C CYS A 520 34.55 -1.84 -11.42
N VAL A 521 33.89 -2.39 -12.44
CA VAL A 521 33.39 -3.78 -12.40
C VAL A 521 34.53 -4.78 -12.19
N ILE A 522 35.64 -4.65 -12.91
CA ILE A 522 36.78 -5.57 -12.79
C ILE A 522 37.44 -5.43 -11.41
N GLN A 523 37.57 -4.21 -10.88
CA GLN A 523 38.06 -3.99 -9.53
C GLN A 523 37.10 -4.59 -8.48
N GLU A 524 35.79 -4.46 -8.67
CA GLU A 524 34.77 -5.04 -7.80
C GLU A 524 34.82 -6.57 -7.82
N LEU A 525 35.11 -7.22 -8.95
CA LEU A 525 35.36 -8.66 -9.00
C LEU A 525 36.55 -9.08 -8.12
N THR A 526 37.57 -8.23 -7.98
CA THR A 526 38.73 -8.54 -7.13
C THR A 526 38.43 -8.38 -5.64
N THR A 527 37.62 -7.39 -5.27
CA THR A 527 37.39 -7.00 -3.87
C THR A 527 36.05 -7.45 -3.29
N ARG A 528 35.10 -7.80 -4.18
CA ARG A 528 33.67 -8.02 -3.90
C ARG A 528 32.97 -6.82 -3.26
N LYS A 529 33.53 -5.62 -3.44
CA LYS A 529 32.98 -4.36 -2.94
C LYS A 529 32.98 -3.32 -4.06
N PRO A 530 31.94 -2.47 -4.17
CA PRO A 530 31.93 -1.40 -5.15
C PRO A 530 33.15 -0.50 -4.99
N THR A 531 33.77 -0.12 -6.10
CA THR A 531 35.11 0.51 -6.14
C THR A 531 35.22 1.78 -5.30
N PHE A 532 34.21 2.66 -5.39
CA PHE A 532 34.18 3.95 -4.72
C PHE A 532 33.16 4.01 -3.58
N PHE A 533 32.82 2.86 -2.99
CA PHE A 533 31.87 2.83 -1.87
C PHE A 533 32.33 3.72 -0.71
N ALA A 534 31.42 4.54 -0.18
CA ALA A 534 31.61 5.34 1.02
C ALA A 534 30.27 5.51 1.74
N ASP A 535 30.30 5.73 3.05
CA ASP A 535 29.10 5.90 3.89
C ASP A 535 28.32 7.19 3.57
N ASN A 536 28.99 8.14 2.93
CA ASN A 536 28.46 9.46 2.57
C ASN A 536 28.62 9.71 1.05
N PRO A 537 27.56 10.12 0.33
CA PRO A 537 27.63 10.51 -1.07
C PRO A 537 28.73 11.54 -1.41
N ASP A 538 28.99 12.53 -0.56
CA ASP A 538 30.02 13.53 -0.85
C ASP A 538 31.44 12.93 -0.78
N THR A 539 31.67 12.01 0.17
CA THR A 539 32.92 11.27 0.27
C THR A 539 33.13 10.38 -0.96
N MET A 540 32.07 9.73 -1.43
CA MET A 540 32.13 8.94 -2.67
C MET A 540 32.49 9.80 -3.87
N ILE A 541 31.82 10.93 -4.06
CA ILE A 541 32.10 11.86 -5.16
C ILE A 541 33.55 12.36 -5.07
N LYS A 542 34.04 12.66 -3.86
CA LYS A 542 35.45 13.02 -3.63
C LYS A 542 36.39 11.89 -4.04
N ASN A 543 36.12 10.66 -3.65
CA ASN A 543 36.92 9.48 -4.01
C ASN A 543 36.95 9.26 -5.52
N ILE A 544 35.80 9.38 -6.21
CA ILE A 544 35.72 9.29 -7.68
C ILE A 544 36.59 10.37 -8.33
N LYS A 545 36.45 11.64 -7.89
CA LYS A 545 37.22 12.77 -8.42
C LYS A 545 38.73 12.64 -8.15
N GLY A 546 39.11 12.04 -7.03
CA GLY A 546 40.50 11.76 -6.66
C GLY A 546 41.09 10.48 -7.28
N GLY A 547 40.24 9.58 -7.80
CA GLY A 547 40.66 8.23 -8.21
C GLY A 547 41.09 7.36 -7.03
N GLU A 548 40.54 7.62 -5.84
CA GLU A 548 40.88 6.92 -4.60
C GLU A 548 39.94 5.73 -4.38
N TYR A 549 40.47 4.51 -4.44
CA TYR A 549 39.71 3.28 -4.22
C TYR A 549 40.47 2.26 -3.39
N SER A 550 39.75 1.28 -2.83
CA SER A 550 40.34 0.26 -1.97
C SER A 550 41.42 -0.55 -2.71
N PRO A 551 42.56 -0.82 -2.06
CA PRO A 551 43.65 -1.56 -2.70
C PRO A 551 43.20 -2.98 -3.07
N ILE A 552 43.62 -3.42 -4.25
CA ILE A 552 43.35 -4.78 -4.74
C ILE A 552 44.17 -5.78 -3.91
N PRO A 553 43.57 -6.89 -3.42
CA PRO A 553 44.26 -7.90 -2.63
C PRO A 553 45.55 -8.43 -3.29
N GLN A 554 46.55 -8.75 -2.46
CA GLN A 554 47.89 -9.12 -2.94
C GLN A 554 47.95 -10.41 -3.74
N GLN A 555 46.98 -11.33 -3.54
CA GLN A 555 46.89 -12.59 -4.27
C GLN A 555 46.71 -12.43 -5.79
N TYR A 556 46.16 -11.29 -6.22
CA TYR A 556 45.98 -11.00 -7.64
C TYR A 556 47.31 -10.53 -8.23
N SER A 557 47.54 -10.79 -9.52
CA SER A 557 48.81 -10.44 -10.15
C SER A 557 49.04 -8.92 -10.20
N THR A 558 50.31 -8.53 -10.14
CA THR A 558 50.70 -7.12 -10.34
C THR A 558 50.26 -6.61 -11.71
N LYS A 559 50.19 -7.49 -12.74
CA LYS A 559 49.74 -7.11 -14.09
C LYS A 559 48.24 -6.78 -14.08
N LEU A 560 47.39 -7.59 -13.44
CA LEU A 560 45.96 -7.27 -13.28
C LEU A 560 45.75 -5.94 -12.53
N ARG A 561 46.50 -5.71 -11.43
CA ARG A 561 46.43 -4.44 -10.69
C ARG A 561 46.79 -3.22 -11.57
N LYS A 562 47.82 -3.35 -12.42
CA LYS A 562 48.22 -2.29 -13.36
C LYS A 562 47.16 -2.03 -14.43
N ILE A 563 46.55 -3.08 -14.98
CA ILE A 563 45.46 -2.97 -15.96
C ILE A 563 44.30 -2.18 -15.35
N ILE A 564 43.83 -2.57 -14.15
CA ILE A 564 42.75 -1.88 -13.45
C ILE A 564 43.12 -0.41 -13.19
N ALA A 565 44.34 -0.13 -12.74
CA ALA A 565 44.81 1.24 -12.52
C ALA A 565 44.87 2.08 -13.82
N GLY A 566 45.13 1.46 -14.97
CA GLY A 566 45.07 2.12 -16.29
C GLY A 566 43.64 2.44 -16.73
N MET A 567 42.65 1.61 -16.34
CA MET A 567 41.22 1.84 -16.59
C MET A 567 40.65 2.94 -15.67
N LEU A 568 41.13 3.02 -14.43
CA LEU A 568 40.67 3.96 -13.40
C LEU A 568 41.50 5.25 -13.35
N GLN A 569 42.08 5.68 -14.49
CA GLN A 569 42.72 6.99 -14.59
C GLN A 569 41.66 8.11 -14.64
N VAL A 570 41.82 9.10 -13.76
CA VAL A 570 40.89 10.26 -13.65
C VAL A 570 40.90 11.09 -14.93
N LYS A 571 42.10 11.34 -15.50
CA LYS A 571 42.22 12.06 -16.77
C LYS A 571 41.87 11.16 -17.94
N GLN A 572 40.85 11.55 -18.73
CA GLN A 572 40.34 10.77 -19.87
C GLN A 572 41.43 10.37 -20.89
N ASN A 573 42.38 11.27 -21.17
CA ASN A 573 43.45 11.05 -22.13
C ASN A 573 44.56 10.12 -21.62
N ALA A 574 44.71 9.99 -20.31
CA ALA A 574 45.65 9.06 -19.67
C ALA A 574 45.03 7.66 -19.49
N ARG A 575 43.70 7.54 -19.59
CA ARG A 575 42.97 6.27 -19.47
C ARG A 575 43.25 5.38 -20.68
N SER A 576 43.52 4.10 -20.45
CA SER A 576 43.80 3.13 -21.54
C SER A 576 42.64 3.00 -22.52
N SER A 577 42.90 2.61 -23.78
CA SER A 577 41.82 2.30 -24.72
C SER A 577 41.30 0.88 -24.48
N MET A 578 40.04 0.61 -24.84
CA MET A 578 39.47 -0.73 -24.64
C MET A 578 40.23 -1.81 -25.44
N SER A 579 40.78 -1.46 -26.61
CA SER A 579 41.63 -2.34 -27.41
C SER A 579 42.95 -2.68 -26.72
N ASP A 580 43.60 -1.69 -26.11
CA ASP A 580 44.86 -1.94 -25.40
C ASP A 580 44.61 -2.81 -24.17
N ILE A 581 43.54 -2.52 -23.42
CA ILE A 581 43.12 -3.32 -22.26
C ILE A 581 42.86 -4.77 -22.67
N LYS A 582 42.08 -5.00 -23.74
CA LYS A 582 41.77 -6.34 -24.21
C LYS A 582 43.03 -7.14 -24.52
N LYS A 583 43.98 -6.55 -25.26
CA LYS A 583 45.28 -7.18 -25.58
C LYS A 583 46.07 -7.52 -24.32
N GLU A 584 46.20 -6.57 -23.40
CA GLU A 584 46.94 -6.78 -22.15
C GLU A 584 46.34 -7.90 -21.28
N VAL A 585 45.01 -7.96 -21.21
CA VAL A 585 44.27 -9.01 -20.48
C VAL A 585 44.39 -10.36 -21.18
N GLU A 586 44.26 -10.42 -22.51
CA GLU A 586 44.44 -11.66 -23.30
C GLU A 586 45.84 -12.25 -23.14
N GLU A 587 46.88 -11.41 -23.17
CA GLU A 587 48.25 -11.85 -22.90
C GLU A 587 48.40 -12.42 -21.49
N LEU A 588 47.87 -11.75 -20.48
CA LEU A 588 47.92 -12.21 -19.10
C LEU A 588 47.15 -13.53 -18.92
N TYR A 589 45.99 -13.65 -19.56
CA TYR A 589 45.19 -14.87 -19.58
C TYR A 589 45.95 -16.05 -20.19
N LYS A 590 46.58 -15.85 -21.36
CA LYS A 590 47.43 -16.86 -22.01
C LYS A 590 48.61 -17.27 -21.13
N GLN A 591 49.28 -16.32 -20.48
CA GLN A 591 50.40 -16.59 -19.57
C GLN A 591 49.97 -17.45 -18.37
N GLN A 592 48.81 -17.16 -17.77
CA GLN A 592 48.29 -17.94 -16.64
C GLN A 592 47.86 -19.34 -17.04
N ASN A 593 47.18 -19.50 -18.18
CA ASN A 593 46.82 -20.81 -18.69
C ASN A 593 48.04 -21.66 -19.04
N GLN A 594 49.06 -21.07 -19.67
CA GLN A 594 50.31 -21.78 -19.95
C GLN A 594 51.00 -22.24 -18.66
N LYS A 595 51.05 -21.37 -17.65
CA LYS A 595 51.62 -21.72 -16.34
C LYS A 595 50.87 -22.87 -15.68
N LYS A 596 49.53 -22.81 -15.66
CA LYS A 596 48.68 -23.87 -15.10
C LYS A 596 48.84 -25.19 -15.87
N MET A 597 48.96 -25.13 -17.20
CA MET A 597 49.21 -26.32 -18.03
C MET A 597 50.59 -26.94 -17.71
N ASN A 598 51.63 -26.11 -17.58
CA ASN A 598 52.96 -26.59 -17.21
C ASN A 598 52.95 -27.24 -15.81
N GLU A 599 52.22 -26.68 -14.84
CA GLU A 599 52.05 -27.27 -13.51
C GLU A 599 51.35 -28.64 -13.56
N ILE A 600 50.27 -28.76 -14.35
CA ILE A 600 49.58 -30.05 -14.56
C ILE A 600 50.52 -31.07 -15.20
N MET A 601 51.26 -30.67 -16.24
CA MET A 601 52.21 -31.55 -16.93
C MET A 601 53.34 -32.01 -16.00
N CYS A 602 53.89 -31.13 -15.16
CA CYS A 602 54.89 -31.49 -14.14
C CYS A 602 54.33 -32.47 -13.10
N ASN A 603 53.09 -32.25 -12.64
CA ASN A 603 52.43 -33.15 -11.68
C ASN A 603 52.17 -34.54 -12.28
N PHE A 604 51.81 -34.62 -13.57
CA PHE A 604 51.67 -35.89 -14.29
C PHE A 604 53.01 -36.61 -14.48
N HIS A 605 54.09 -35.90 -14.82
CA HIS A 605 55.42 -36.51 -14.94
C HIS A 605 55.94 -37.07 -13.61
N ASN A 606 55.60 -36.41 -12.48
CA ASN A 606 55.96 -36.88 -11.14
C ASN A 606 55.12 -38.07 -10.64
N GLN A 607 54.02 -38.44 -11.33
CA GLN A 607 53.17 -39.59 -10.99
C GLN A 607 53.51 -40.88 -11.75
N GLY A 608 54.59 -40.92 -12.54
CA GLY A 608 55.22 -42.18 -12.95
C GLY A 608 54.44 -43.06 -13.94
N SER A 609 53.73 -42.51 -14.92
CA SER A 609 53.12 -43.29 -16.01
C SER A 609 53.93 -43.18 -17.30
N SER A 610 54.62 -44.27 -17.65
CA SER A 610 55.54 -44.42 -18.79
C SER A 610 54.85 -44.64 -20.15
N ASN A 611 53.79 -43.92 -20.47
CA ASN A 611 53.18 -43.94 -21.80
C ASN A 611 53.26 -42.54 -22.42
N GLN A 612 54.09 -42.40 -23.45
CA GLN A 612 54.13 -41.20 -24.31
C GLN A 612 52.75 -41.00 -24.95
N ILE A 613 51.98 -40.04 -24.45
CA ILE A 613 50.80 -39.50 -25.13
C ILE A 613 51.21 -38.16 -25.74
N GLU A 614 51.31 -38.11 -27.07
CA GLU A 614 51.56 -36.87 -27.80
C GLU A 614 50.25 -36.07 -27.88
N PHE A 615 50.17 -34.95 -27.16
CA PHE A 615 49.06 -34.00 -27.31
C PHE A 615 49.38 -33.03 -28.44
N ARG A 616 48.70 -33.16 -29.59
CA ARG A 616 48.74 -32.15 -30.66
C ARG A 616 47.62 -31.12 -30.45
N LEU A 617 48.01 -29.85 -30.38
CA LEU A 617 47.10 -28.70 -30.49
C LEU A 617 46.50 -28.68 -31.90
N LEU A 618 45.21 -28.99 -32.02
CA LEU A 618 44.44 -28.60 -33.20
C LEU A 618 43.71 -27.30 -32.88
N HIS A 619 44.10 -26.26 -33.62
CA HIS A 619 43.47 -24.95 -33.58
C HIS A 619 42.29 -24.96 -34.55
N ASP A 620 41.07 -25.04 -34.04
CA ASP A 620 39.89 -24.59 -34.78
C ASP A 620 39.21 -23.48 -33.97
N GLY A 621 38.78 -22.44 -34.66
CA GLY A 621 38.55 -21.09 -34.16
C GLY A 621 37.43 -20.90 -33.13
N ASN A 622 36.94 -21.94 -32.45
CA ASN A 622 35.82 -21.87 -31.50
C ASN A 622 36.04 -22.63 -30.16
N GLY A 623 37.29 -22.84 -29.75
CA GLY A 623 37.63 -23.37 -28.42
C GLY A 623 38.38 -24.69 -28.48
N ILE A 624 39.25 -24.91 -27.50
CA ILE A 624 40.12 -26.10 -27.41
C ILE A 624 39.23 -27.30 -27.03
N ILE A 625 39.02 -28.23 -27.97
CA ILE A 625 38.43 -29.54 -27.70
C ILE A 625 39.57 -30.57 -27.69
N TYR A 626 39.69 -31.33 -26.60
CA TYR A 626 40.60 -32.46 -26.50
C TYR A 626 39.96 -33.69 -27.16
N HIS A 627 40.60 -34.27 -28.18
CA HIS A 627 40.22 -35.57 -28.71
C HIS A 627 41.33 -36.59 -28.44
N GLN A 628 40.98 -37.68 -27.78
CA GLN A 628 41.85 -38.85 -27.61
C GLN A 628 41.78 -39.68 -28.89
N GLN A 629 42.87 -39.79 -29.66
CA GLN A 629 42.97 -40.77 -30.74
C GLN A 629 43.56 -42.07 -30.16
N HIS A 630 42.76 -43.13 -30.12
CA HIS A 630 43.29 -44.49 -30.03
C HIS A 630 43.52 -45.02 -31.46
N SER A 631 44.75 -45.41 -31.79
CA SER A 631 45.07 -46.21 -32.98
C SER A 631 45.32 -47.67 -32.55
N PRO A 632 45.00 -48.67 -33.39
CA PRO A 632 44.51 -49.97 -32.93
C PRO A 632 45.61 -51.04 -32.87
N MET A 633 45.68 -51.83 -31.79
CA MET A 633 46.24 -53.19 -31.84
C MET A 633 45.58 -54.12 -30.80
N THR A 634 44.79 -55.05 -31.34
CA THR A 634 44.64 -56.46 -30.96
C THR A 634 44.85 -56.87 -29.49
N SER A 635 43.76 -57.22 -28.80
CA SER A 635 43.54 -58.57 -28.27
C SER A 635 42.16 -58.66 -27.62
N ALA A 636 41.42 -59.71 -27.98
CA ALA A 636 40.12 -60.02 -27.44
C ALA A 636 40.24 -60.49 -25.98
N VAL A 637 39.51 -59.86 -25.07
CA VAL A 637 38.97 -60.53 -23.87
C VAL A 637 37.63 -59.87 -23.51
N SER A 638 36.56 -60.64 -23.66
CA SER A 638 35.20 -60.36 -23.23
C SER A 638 35.09 -60.37 -21.70
N TRP A 639 34.37 -59.43 -21.10
CA TRP A 639 33.65 -59.67 -19.83
C TRP A 639 32.35 -58.85 -19.77
N GLU A 640 31.25 -59.57 -19.64
CA GLU A 640 29.94 -59.09 -19.21
C GLU A 640 30.01 -58.54 -17.79
N ALA A 641 29.22 -57.50 -17.48
CA ALA A 641 28.80 -57.22 -16.11
C ALA A 641 27.42 -56.55 -16.09
N SER A 642 26.46 -57.40 -15.72
CA SER A 642 25.13 -57.18 -15.16
C SER A 642 24.82 -55.82 -14.51
N SER A 643 23.63 -55.34 -14.84
CA SER A 643 22.80 -54.38 -14.12
C SER A 643 22.26 -54.92 -12.78
N ALA A 644 22.41 -54.14 -11.72
CA ALA A 644 21.56 -54.03 -10.51
C ALA A 644 22.14 -52.86 -9.69
N SER A 645 21.42 -51.89 -9.14
CA SER A 645 20.00 -51.63 -8.89
C SER A 645 19.82 -50.12 -8.74
#